data_AF-A0A0C3EC24-F1
#
_entry.id   AF-A0A0C3EC24-F1
#
_cell.length_a   1.000
_cell.length_b   1.000
_cell.length_c   1.000
_cell.angle_alpha   90.00
_cell.angle_beta   90.00
_cell.angle_gamma   90.00
#
_symmetry.space_group_name_H-M   'P 1'
#
loop_
_entity.id
_entity.type
_entity.pdbx_description
1 polymer ?
#
loop_
_entity_poly.entity_id
_entity_poly.type
_entity_poly.pdbx_seq_one_letter_code
_entity_poly.pdbx_strand_id
1 'polypeptide(L)'
;MDVALEQLNKLVKVEPKASHYRHSAEIAVALEELAVATDALHQAIELEGDIQDYQALHQIYRWQDDIKNAQAVSIALLPLSPTEEQLRNGLEDSQALSDIYYIGVFLSALAKQNRLRQDEYSQWVDAIEKSQGTDAALKSVIELAQTHPNDSQLISHKMRLYSYQNNSQAAISQWRDLRRLRSPTQKEALTALDMFLMQHQPQQALNALIAPENWLEAENLYLKRVAALAWETSNRAVAIKSFNQLATRQSDQLDIYRYVKVLSPLDRDSSAMLVALYRQTDNDQILLLLISESQQRGDSDRLKQLVDLAASDPSLVRNLDVLNIRVELSLQEGKTDQAAELLKTILEISPADPTAINSLMWIAIETKDHHHLSELYDRYKLVLADDQNLWLAFATANQQLGNWAEAAIWYKQLLLNNDAPDVSILLNYATLLEKTGQLDKAYELRKFVLYQRKQELLASQGGDSSYRSLIALFTSPTFAQSMIEFEATTAPSPERTAELYRHYLANNQTDRLLYWQQNTALGQYPLPDWQKLSLAMKQNDKDAVERLLANSVNLPVTDKYAALKKVGQQQAAWDEGENLLGTMQDKDSEAQLLKMHAQQNPDKNRSLRGQVLSISSWDITRYSLDFYAPHSSGFWRLGNDYQQTSTIDNLQSSDLRNEHRLRGSYHQQFSDSSAEIGFDIADGIGDQRLGLIGHYQFAINDDWQAKFSLSLNSHIEASKLLTVAGQDNTLGFSTHYRLTNRESLSLRLNYHDLKTRFDDNIGQGWDMNLRVTEQLFINDPAWQAYADISTHNIKHDSSPLTGFNQWYQGNTPITSSDFIANRYQRLSIGQRLYHGTPGLPGPTVPSPRYWLDTSLGYNTVTSKPDLTLSAGLGWEILGSDELYLTTSWQSQDRNGTDSLQLSLGYYYSF
;
A
#
# COMPACT_ATOMS: atom_id res chain seq x y z
N MET A 1 98.30 -45.42 64.42
CA MET A 1 97.95 -44.79 63.14
C MET A 1 98.44 -43.34 63.11
N ASP A 2 98.26 -42.57 64.18
CA ASP A 2 98.77 -41.18 64.33
C ASP A 2 100.27 -41.03 64.03
N VAL A 3 101.13 -41.89 64.60
CA VAL A 3 102.58 -41.87 64.31
C VAL A 3 102.87 -42.15 62.84
N ALA A 4 102.10 -43.02 62.19
CA ALA A 4 102.27 -43.34 60.78
C ALA A 4 101.87 -42.15 59.90
N LEU A 5 100.76 -41.47 60.22
CA LEU A 5 100.32 -40.24 59.53
C LEU A 5 101.36 -39.12 59.68
N GLU A 6 101.94 -38.93 60.88
CA GLU A 6 102.97 -37.92 61.12
C GLU A 6 104.25 -38.20 60.30
N GLN A 7 104.67 -39.46 60.22
CA GLN A 7 105.83 -39.85 59.41
C GLN A 7 105.54 -39.74 57.91
N LEU A 8 104.34 -40.09 57.45
CA LEU A 8 103.89 -39.89 56.08
C LEU A 8 103.86 -38.40 55.71
N ASN A 9 103.36 -37.53 56.58
CA ASN A 9 103.34 -36.07 56.39
C ASN A 9 104.76 -35.46 56.33
N LYS A 10 105.74 -36.06 56.99
CA LYS A 10 107.17 -35.72 56.82
C LYS A 10 107.71 -36.25 55.49
N LEU A 11 107.35 -37.49 55.14
CA LEU A 11 107.82 -38.16 53.93
C LEU A 11 107.36 -37.42 52.66
N VAL A 12 106.09 -37.02 52.58
CA VAL A 12 105.55 -36.32 51.41
C VAL A 12 106.20 -34.95 51.16
N LYS A 13 106.74 -34.29 52.20
CA LYS A 13 107.49 -33.02 52.07
C LYS A 13 108.87 -33.20 51.45
N VAL A 14 109.47 -34.38 51.58
CA VAL A 14 110.80 -34.70 51.05
C VAL A 14 110.69 -35.42 49.71
N GLU A 15 109.70 -36.29 49.59
CA GLU A 15 109.44 -37.11 48.41
C GLU A 15 107.93 -37.08 48.08
N PRO A 16 107.47 -36.04 47.35
CA PRO A 16 106.07 -35.90 46.98
C PRO A 16 105.72 -36.93 45.90
N LYS A 17 105.27 -38.11 46.33
CA LYS A 17 104.73 -39.19 45.49
C LYS A 17 103.25 -39.38 45.79
N ALA A 18 102.42 -39.60 44.77
CA ALA A 18 100.98 -39.74 44.98
C ALA A 18 100.65 -40.93 45.87
N SER A 19 101.37 -42.07 45.76
CA SER A 19 101.19 -43.23 46.63
C SER A 19 101.38 -42.93 48.12
N HIS A 20 102.29 -42.00 48.48
CA HIS A 20 102.47 -41.57 49.86
C HIS A 20 101.30 -40.70 50.33
N TYR A 21 100.82 -39.79 49.47
CA TYR A 21 99.64 -38.99 49.75
C TYR A 21 98.35 -39.84 49.90
N ARG A 22 98.17 -40.88 49.07
CA ARG A 22 97.06 -41.84 49.18
C ARG A 22 97.05 -42.57 50.52
N HIS A 23 98.19 -43.11 50.93
CA HIS A 23 98.28 -43.82 52.20
C HIS A 23 98.09 -42.87 53.40
N SER A 24 98.51 -41.61 53.27
CA SER A 24 98.20 -40.54 54.23
C SER A 24 96.69 -40.32 54.34
N ALA A 25 95.99 -40.23 53.21
CA ALA A 25 94.54 -40.06 53.17
C ALA A 25 93.78 -41.25 53.79
N GLU A 26 94.18 -42.50 53.49
CA GLU A 26 93.56 -43.71 54.07
C GLU A 26 93.65 -43.73 55.61
N ILE A 27 94.82 -43.38 56.16
CA ILE A 27 95.03 -43.31 57.60
C ILE A 27 94.26 -42.15 58.22
N ALA A 28 94.21 -40.98 57.56
CA ALA A 28 93.45 -39.84 58.02
C ALA A 28 91.93 -40.10 58.06
N VAL A 29 91.38 -40.82 57.06
CA VAL A 29 89.98 -41.27 57.07
C VAL A 29 89.72 -42.24 58.24
N ALA A 30 90.62 -43.19 58.50
CA ALA A 30 90.48 -44.14 59.62
C ALA A 30 90.56 -43.47 61.00
N LEU A 31 91.16 -42.27 61.07
CA LEU A 31 91.25 -41.43 62.27
C LEU A 31 90.15 -40.35 62.34
N GLU A 32 89.18 -40.37 61.42
CA GLU A 32 88.11 -39.35 61.30
C GLU A 32 88.63 -37.91 61.04
N GLU A 33 89.90 -37.75 60.64
CA GLU A 33 90.52 -36.47 60.29
C GLU A 33 90.25 -36.11 58.82
N LEU A 34 88.97 -35.91 58.48
CA LEU A 34 88.53 -35.77 57.09
C LEU A 34 89.18 -34.59 56.33
N ALA A 35 89.50 -33.48 57.01
CA ALA A 35 90.17 -32.33 56.38
C ALA A 35 91.61 -32.67 55.94
N VAL A 36 92.32 -33.45 56.76
CA VAL A 36 93.68 -33.91 56.44
C VAL A 36 93.64 -34.92 55.28
N ALA A 37 92.62 -35.77 55.26
CA ALA A 37 92.38 -36.69 54.13
C ALA A 37 92.07 -35.93 52.83
N THR A 38 91.25 -34.88 52.87
CA THR A 38 90.95 -34.00 51.73
C THR A 38 92.22 -33.37 51.14
N ASP A 39 93.06 -32.76 51.99
CA ASP A 39 94.31 -32.11 51.54
C ASP A 39 95.28 -33.12 50.93
N ALA A 40 95.42 -34.30 51.55
CA ALA A 40 96.26 -35.36 51.04
C ALA A 40 95.78 -35.88 49.68
N LEU A 41 94.47 -36.06 49.48
CA LEU A 41 93.92 -36.49 48.19
C LEU A 41 94.07 -35.43 47.09
N HIS A 42 93.94 -34.13 47.39
CA HIS A 42 94.25 -33.08 46.41
C HIS A 42 95.69 -33.16 45.91
N GLN A 43 96.64 -33.39 46.82
CA GLN A 43 98.05 -33.55 46.45
C GLN A 43 98.30 -34.83 45.64
N ALA A 44 97.62 -35.94 45.96
CA ALA A 44 97.70 -37.17 45.17
C ALA A 44 97.15 -36.97 43.74
N ILE A 45 96.02 -36.28 43.62
CA ILE A 45 95.37 -35.95 42.35
C ILE A 45 96.26 -35.02 41.50
N GLU A 46 96.89 -34.02 42.10
CA GLU A 46 97.79 -33.09 41.39
C GLU A 46 99.01 -33.80 40.79
N LEU A 47 99.50 -34.87 41.45
CA LEU A 47 100.67 -35.62 41.01
C LEU A 47 100.38 -36.68 39.93
N GLU A 48 99.32 -37.48 40.10
CA GLU A 48 99.05 -38.62 39.23
C GLU A 48 97.66 -38.60 38.58
N GLY A 49 96.68 -37.94 39.18
CA GLY A 49 95.31 -37.83 38.65
C GLY A 49 94.53 -39.15 38.56
N ASP A 50 94.76 -40.11 39.48
CA ASP A 50 94.05 -41.41 39.49
C ASP A 50 92.56 -41.24 39.84
N ILE A 51 91.69 -41.91 39.09
CA ILE A 51 90.23 -41.86 39.26
C ILE A 51 89.77 -42.35 40.65
N GLN A 52 90.51 -43.28 41.27
CA GLN A 52 90.19 -43.77 42.61
C GLN A 52 90.38 -42.67 43.68
N ASP A 53 91.35 -41.79 43.48
CA ASP A 53 91.62 -40.67 44.40
C ASP A 53 90.47 -39.64 44.35
N TYR A 54 89.96 -39.35 43.15
CA TYR A 54 88.77 -38.51 42.98
C TYR A 54 87.52 -39.15 43.59
N GLN A 55 87.34 -40.47 43.50
CA GLN A 55 86.20 -41.15 44.11
C GLN A 55 86.25 -41.09 45.64
N ALA A 56 87.41 -41.33 46.24
CA ALA A 56 87.60 -41.18 47.67
C ALA A 56 87.34 -39.74 48.13
N LEU A 57 87.83 -38.75 47.35
CA LEU A 57 87.63 -37.33 47.64
C LEU A 57 86.16 -36.92 47.57
N HIS A 58 85.41 -37.40 46.58
CA HIS A 58 83.95 -37.19 46.47
C HIS A 58 83.22 -37.71 47.71
N GLN A 59 83.52 -38.94 48.12
CA GLN A 59 82.89 -39.58 49.27
C GLN A 59 83.18 -38.83 50.58
N ILE A 60 84.41 -38.33 50.76
CA ILE A 60 84.78 -37.51 51.92
C ILE A 60 83.99 -36.19 51.94
N TYR A 61 83.85 -35.50 50.80
CA TYR A 61 83.03 -34.28 50.76
C TYR A 61 81.55 -34.55 51.06
N ARG A 62 81.00 -35.68 50.60
CA ARG A 62 79.63 -36.10 50.94
C ARG A 62 79.48 -36.39 52.44
N TRP A 63 80.47 -37.01 53.08
CA TRP A 63 80.45 -37.22 54.54
C TRP A 63 80.57 -35.93 55.34
N GLN A 64 81.22 -34.91 54.77
CA GLN A 64 81.32 -33.56 55.34
C GLN A 64 80.05 -32.69 55.10
N ASP A 65 79.05 -33.20 54.37
CA ASP A 65 77.87 -32.44 53.89
C ASP A 65 78.24 -31.24 52.98
N ASP A 66 79.43 -31.26 52.37
CA ASP A 66 79.92 -30.22 51.45
C ASP A 66 79.56 -30.58 50.00
N ILE A 67 78.28 -30.45 49.68
CA ILE A 67 77.71 -30.83 48.38
C ILE A 67 78.33 -30.02 47.23
N LYS A 68 78.76 -28.77 47.46
CA LYS A 68 79.38 -27.93 46.44
C LYS A 68 80.73 -28.49 46.00
N ASN A 69 81.57 -28.89 46.95
CA ASN A 69 82.86 -29.48 46.62
C ASN A 69 82.72 -30.93 46.15
N ALA A 70 81.73 -31.68 46.64
CA ALA A 70 81.38 -32.99 46.07
C ALA A 70 81.03 -32.87 44.58
N GLN A 71 80.14 -31.93 44.20
CA GLN A 71 79.81 -31.66 42.79
C GLN A 71 81.06 -31.27 41.97
N ALA A 72 81.94 -30.42 42.50
CA ALA A 72 83.18 -30.02 41.82
C ALA A 72 84.09 -31.23 41.50
N VAL A 73 84.17 -32.20 42.41
CA VAL A 73 84.89 -33.46 42.18
C VAL A 73 84.21 -34.30 41.10
N SER A 74 82.88 -34.44 41.14
CA SER A 74 82.13 -35.14 40.09
C SER A 74 82.30 -34.49 38.71
N ILE A 75 82.43 -33.16 38.65
CA ILE A 75 82.71 -32.43 37.41
C ILE A 75 84.12 -32.73 36.90
N ALA A 76 85.12 -32.75 37.80
CA ALA A 76 86.50 -33.09 37.46
C ALA A 76 86.66 -34.54 36.97
N LEU A 77 85.76 -35.44 37.38
CA LEU A 77 85.72 -36.84 36.93
C LEU A 77 85.19 -37.01 35.49
N LEU A 78 84.41 -36.07 34.95
CA LEU A 78 83.80 -36.18 33.61
C LEU A 78 84.78 -36.52 32.46
N PRO A 79 85.98 -35.91 32.34
CA PRO A 79 86.95 -36.24 31.28
C PRO A 79 87.64 -37.60 31.48
N LEU A 80 87.51 -38.24 32.65
CA LEU A 80 88.25 -39.47 33.02
C LEU A 80 87.45 -40.77 32.80
N SER A 81 86.41 -40.75 31.97
CA SER A 81 85.53 -41.90 31.71
C SER A 81 84.87 -42.47 32.98
N PRO A 82 84.03 -41.66 33.68
CA PRO A 82 83.43 -42.04 34.96
C PRO A 82 82.45 -43.22 34.83
N THR A 83 82.29 -43.97 35.92
CA THR A 83 81.30 -45.06 36.03
C THR A 83 79.87 -44.51 36.13
N GLU A 84 78.86 -45.37 35.89
CA GLU A 84 77.45 -44.97 36.03
C GLU A 84 77.15 -44.45 37.45
N GLU A 85 77.71 -45.08 38.48
CA GLU A 85 77.54 -44.66 39.88
C GLU A 85 78.10 -43.25 40.11
N GLN A 86 79.32 -42.98 39.62
CA GLN A 86 79.95 -41.66 39.74
C GLN A 86 79.15 -40.56 39.01
N LEU A 87 78.58 -40.89 37.84
CA LEU A 87 77.70 -39.97 37.11
C LEU A 87 76.39 -39.70 37.84
N ARG A 88 75.79 -40.72 38.48
CA ARG A 88 74.56 -40.58 39.26
C ARG A 88 74.79 -39.76 40.53
N ASN A 89 75.92 -39.94 41.20
CA ASN A 89 76.31 -39.10 42.34
C ASN A 89 76.43 -37.62 41.93
N GLY A 90 77.11 -37.35 40.81
CA GLY A 90 77.20 -35.98 40.28
C GLY A 90 75.85 -35.37 39.89
N LEU A 91 74.93 -36.19 39.37
CA LEU A 91 73.55 -35.78 39.10
C LEU A 91 72.79 -35.43 40.38
N GLU A 92 72.85 -36.28 41.41
CA GLU A 92 72.20 -36.03 42.71
C GLU A 92 72.73 -34.75 43.36
N ASP A 93 74.05 -34.55 43.36
CA ASP A 93 74.68 -33.34 43.91
C ASP A 93 74.24 -32.08 43.13
N SER A 94 74.18 -32.17 41.80
CA SER A 94 73.72 -31.06 40.96
C SER A 94 72.24 -30.76 41.15
N GLN A 95 71.40 -31.77 41.40
CA GLN A 95 69.99 -31.60 41.75
C GLN A 95 69.81 -30.93 43.10
N ALA A 96 70.58 -31.34 44.11
CA ALA A 96 70.56 -30.72 45.43
C ALA A 96 70.93 -29.23 45.38
N LEU A 97 71.83 -28.85 44.46
CA LEU A 97 72.24 -27.46 44.24
C LEU A 97 71.36 -26.69 43.23
N SER A 98 70.39 -27.36 42.59
CA SER A 98 69.58 -26.80 41.49
C SER A 98 70.42 -26.27 40.31
N ASP A 99 71.58 -26.88 40.05
CA ASP A 99 72.48 -26.50 38.95
C ASP A 99 72.03 -27.16 37.64
N ILE A 100 71.16 -26.47 36.91
CA ILE A 100 70.53 -26.97 35.68
C ILE A 100 71.57 -27.33 34.60
N TYR A 101 72.69 -26.60 34.52
CA TYR A 101 73.72 -26.87 33.53
C TYR A 101 74.37 -28.23 33.80
N TYR A 102 74.83 -28.47 35.03
CA TYR A 102 75.48 -29.74 35.35
C TYR A 102 74.52 -30.92 35.47
N ILE A 103 73.24 -30.69 35.84
CA ILE A 103 72.18 -31.70 35.68
C ILE A 103 72.14 -32.19 34.22
N GLY A 104 72.14 -31.26 33.25
CA GLY A 104 72.16 -31.58 31.82
C GLY A 104 73.45 -32.30 31.39
N VAL A 105 74.61 -31.91 31.92
CA VAL A 105 75.91 -32.54 31.61
C VAL A 105 75.97 -33.99 32.11
N PHE A 106 75.58 -34.26 33.35
CA PHE A 106 75.61 -35.63 33.91
C PHE A 106 74.59 -36.55 33.22
N LEU A 107 73.37 -36.06 32.96
CA LEU A 107 72.37 -36.82 32.20
C LEU A 107 72.83 -37.07 30.75
N SER A 108 73.55 -36.15 30.12
CA SER A 108 74.16 -36.36 28.80
C SER A 108 75.27 -37.41 28.82
N ALA A 109 76.07 -37.46 29.89
CA ALA A 109 77.09 -38.50 30.04
C ALA A 109 76.44 -39.88 30.21
N LEU A 110 75.37 -39.98 31.00
CA LEU A 110 74.56 -41.20 31.11
C LEU A 110 73.94 -41.62 29.77
N ALA A 111 73.46 -40.66 28.97
CA ALA A 111 72.95 -40.91 27.62
C ALA A 111 74.01 -41.48 26.69
N LYS A 112 75.22 -40.88 26.67
CA LYS A 112 76.36 -41.36 25.85
C LYS A 112 76.81 -42.77 26.21
N GLN A 113 76.67 -43.16 27.47
CA GLN A 113 76.98 -44.52 27.94
C GLN A 113 75.81 -45.51 27.79
N ASN A 114 74.69 -45.08 27.19
CA ASN A 114 73.47 -45.87 27.06
C ASN A 114 72.89 -46.36 28.42
N ARG A 115 73.00 -45.51 29.46
CA ARG A 115 72.54 -45.78 30.84
C ARG A 115 71.42 -44.83 31.31
N LEU A 116 70.98 -43.91 30.46
CA LEU A 116 69.86 -43.01 30.75
C LEU A 116 68.53 -43.79 30.72
N ARG A 117 67.68 -43.60 31.73
CA ARG A 117 66.37 -44.27 31.82
C ARG A 117 65.30 -43.44 31.11
N GLN A 118 64.24 -44.10 30.62
CA GLN A 118 63.17 -43.41 29.87
C GLN A 118 62.45 -42.34 30.69
N ASP A 119 62.17 -42.60 31.97
CA ASP A 119 61.58 -41.63 32.90
C ASP A 119 62.47 -40.39 33.14
N GLU A 120 63.78 -40.50 32.88
CA GLU A 120 64.75 -39.40 32.99
C GLU A 120 64.81 -38.53 31.72
N TYR A 121 64.24 -38.97 30.58
CA TYR A 121 64.35 -38.26 29.30
C TYR A 121 63.83 -36.83 29.35
N SER A 122 62.66 -36.61 29.95
CA SER A 122 62.08 -35.26 30.03
C SER A 122 62.94 -34.32 30.86
N GLN A 123 63.47 -34.78 32.00
CA GLN A 123 64.38 -33.99 32.84
C GLN A 123 65.67 -33.66 32.10
N TRP A 124 66.24 -34.65 31.40
CA TRP A 124 67.45 -34.49 30.60
C TRP A 124 67.29 -33.46 29.49
N VAL A 125 66.23 -33.59 28.67
CA VAL A 125 65.97 -32.69 27.56
C VAL A 125 65.70 -31.27 28.06
N ASP A 126 64.86 -31.12 29.10
CA ASP A 126 64.56 -29.80 29.65
C ASP A 126 65.79 -29.13 30.30
N ALA A 127 66.66 -29.91 30.96
CA ALA A 127 67.89 -29.38 31.56
C ALA A 127 68.88 -28.88 30.51
N ILE A 128 69.10 -29.64 29.43
CA ILE A 128 69.95 -29.18 28.32
C ILE A 128 69.33 -27.99 27.63
N GLU A 129 68.04 -28.03 27.32
CA GLU A 129 67.39 -26.95 26.60
C GLU A 129 67.44 -25.63 27.37
N LYS A 130 67.15 -25.65 28.69
CA LYS A 130 67.19 -24.44 29.52
C LYS A 130 68.59 -23.90 29.75
N SER A 131 69.61 -24.77 29.79
CA SER A 131 70.99 -24.38 30.09
C SER A 131 71.84 -24.06 28.84
N GLN A 132 71.57 -24.71 27.72
CA GLN A 132 72.41 -24.68 26.50
C GLN A 132 71.63 -24.36 25.22
N GLY A 133 70.29 -24.33 25.28
CA GLY A 133 69.43 -24.00 24.14
C GLY A 133 68.91 -25.21 23.34
N THR A 134 67.92 -24.96 22.49
CA THR A 134 67.18 -25.97 21.71
C THR A 134 68.09 -26.75 20.75
N ASP A 135 69.08 -26.10 20.12
CA ASP A 135 70.00 -26.75 19.17
C ASP A 135 70.86 -27.83 19.84
N ALA A 136 71.36 -27.53 21.04
CA ALA A 136 72.14 -28.47 21.84
C ALA A 136 71.29 -29.66 22.27
N ALA A 137 70.07 -29.39 22.78
CA ALA A 137 69.12 -30.43 23.18
C ALA A 137 68.75 -31.33 22.00
N LEU A 138 68.45 -30.76 20.84
CA LEU A 138 68.10 -31.53 19.65
C LEU A 138 69.23 -32.44 19.20
N LYS A 139 70.47 -31.92 19.15
CA LYS A 139 71.64 -32.71 18.81
C LYS A 139 71.81 -33.91 19.76
N SER A 140 71.70 -33.68 21.07
CA SER A 140 71.79 -34.73 22.08
C SER A 140 70.69 -35.79 21.94
N VAL A 141 69.44 -35.38 21.70
CA VAL A 141 68.33 -36.31 21.46
C VAL A 141 68.53 -37.12 20.17
N ILE A 142 69.04 -36.50 19.09
CA ILE A 142 69.35 -37.21 17.84
C ILE A 142 70.42 -38.28 18.06
N GLU A 143 71.49 -37.96 18.80
CA GLU A 143 72.56 -38.91 19.13
C GLU A 143 72.01 -40.13 19.89
N LEU A 144 71.21 -39.93 20.94
CA LEU A 144 70.61 -41.04 21.69
C LEU A 144 69.63 -41.86 20.83
N ALA A 145 68.83 -41.18 19.99
CA ALA A 145 67.88 -41.83 19.09
C ALA A 145 68.54 -42.70 18.00
N GLN A 146 69.83 -42.58 17.73
CA GLN A 146 70.54 -43.52 16.84
C GLN A 146 70.62 -44.93 17.43
N THR A 147 70.72 -45.04 18.75
CA THR A 147 70.74 -46.32 19.47
C THR A 147 69.35 -46.84 19.81
N HIS A 148 68.35 -45.94 19.91
CA HIS A 148 66.94 -46.25 20.21
C HIS A 148 65.96 -45.63 19.19
N PRO A 149 66.00 -46.05 17.90
CA PRO A 149 65.29 -45.34 16.82
C PRO A 149 63.76 -45.40 16.91
N ASN A 150 63.19 -46.40 17.61
CA ASN A 150 61.74 -46.60 17.77
C ASN A 150 61.23 -46.18 19.16
N ASP A 151 62.02 -45.44 19.95
CA ASP A 151 61.55 -44.94 21.24
C ASP A 151 60.59 -43.76 21.04
N SER A 152 59.32 -43.97 21.41
CA SER A 152 58.26 -42.98 21.19
C SER A 152 58.46 -41.68 21.97
N GLN A 153 59.15 -41.70 23.13
CA GLN A 153 59.42 -40.49 23.91
C GLN A 153 60.52 -39.65 23.26
N LEU A 154 61.59 -40.28 22.76
CA LEU A 154 62.63 -39.58 22.02
C LEU A 154 62.10 -38.99 20.72
N ILE A 155 61.22 -39.69 20.01
CA ILE A 155 60.53 -39.16 18.81
C ILE A 155 59.69 -37.94 19.18
N SER A 156 58.95 -37.98 20.29
CA SER A 156 58.15 -36.86 20.78
C SER A 156 59.02 -35.63 21.13
N HIS A 157 60.14 -35.84 21.84
CA HIS A 157 61.08 -34.76 22.14
C HIS A 157 61.71 -34.16 20.88
N LYS A 158 62.14 -34.99 19.90
CA LYS A 158 62.60 -34.49 18.58
C LYS A 158 61.53 -33.64 17.92
N MET A 159 60.27 -34.10 17.90
CA MET A 159 59.16 -33.36 17.31
C MET A 159 58.97 -31.99 17.96
N ARG A 160 58.99 -31.91 19.30
CA ARG A 160 58.89 -30.64 20.04
C ARG A 160 60.05 -29.69 19.71
N LEU A 161 61.28 -30.19 19.73
CA LEU A 161 62.48 -29.38 19.50
C LEU A 161 62.55 -28.87 18.05
N TYR A 162 62.20 -29.70 17.06
CA TYR A 162 62.07 -29.26 15.66
C TYR A 162 60.99 -28.18 15.50
N SER A 163 59.90 -28.26 16.25
CA SER A 163 58.85 -27.24 16.26
C SER A 163 59.37 -25.88 16.74
N TYR A 164 60.17 -25.84 17.80
CA TYR A 164 60.78 -24.59 18.31
C TYR A 164 61.80 -23.98 17.36
N GLN A 165 62.46 -24.80 16.52
CA GLN A 165 63.31 -24.31 15.44
C GLN A 165 62.54 -23.86 14.19
N ASN A 166 61.21 -23.89 14.20
CA ASN A 166 60.36 -23.70 13.01
C ASN A 166 60.67 -24.68 11.86
N ASN A 167 61.27 -25.84 12.15
CA ASN A 167 61.54 -26.88 11.15
C ASN A 167 60.33 -27.81 11.01
N SER A 168 59.29 -27.29 10.37
CA SER A 168 58.00 -27.97 10.21
C SER A 168 58.11 -29.30 9.44
N GLN A 169 58.99 -29.41 8.45
CA GLN A 169 59.18 -30.67 7.70
C GLN A 169 59.72 -31.79 8.58
N ALA A 170 60.76 -31.52 9.38
CA ALA A 170 61.35 -32.50 10.27
C ALA A 170 60.37 -32.91 11.38
N ALA A 171 59.66 -31.94 11.97
CA ALA A 171 58.63 -32.20 12.98
C ALA A 171 57.49 -33.07 12.44
N ILE A 172 56.99 -32.80 11.22
CA ILE A 172 55.96 -33.62 10.57
C ILE A 172 56.45 -35.06 10.30
N SER A 173 57.73 -35.23 9.95
CA SER A 173 58.30 -36.58 9.82
C SER A 173 58.25 -37.32 11.15
N GLN A 174 58.67 -36.67 12.25
CA GLN A 174 58.62 -37.30 13.58
C GLN A 174 57.19 -37.61 14.03
N TRP A 175 56.22 -36.75 13.70
CA TRP A 175 54.80 -37.02 13.94
C TRP A 175 54.32 -38.31 13.26
N ARG A 176 54.71 -38.54 12.00
CA ARG A 176 54.36 -39.77 11.26
C ARG A 176 54.99 -41.01 11.89
N ASP A 177 56.21 -40.89 12.38
CA ASP A 177 56.91 -41.97 13.08
C ASP A 177 56.22 -42.30 14.41
N LEU A 178 55.88 -41.27 15.19
CA LEU A 178 55.19 -41.41 16.46
C LEU A 178 53.85 -42.12 16.32
N ARG A 179 53.05 -41.73 15.32
CA ARG A 179 51.72 -42.33 15.05
C ARG A 179 51.76 -43.81 14.66
N ARG A 180 52.90 -44.32 14.18
CA ARG A 180 53.07 -45.75 13.90
C ARG A 180 53.33 -46.58 15.16
N LEU A 181 53.74 -45.94 16.24
CA LEU A 181 54.11 -46.59 17.50
C LEU A 181 52.99 -46.53 18.54
N ARG A 182 52.29 -45.40 18.66
CA ARG A 182 51.19 -45.22 19.62
C ARG A 182 50.23 -44.10 19.24
N SER A 183 49.08 -44.08 19.92
CA SER A 183 48.17 -42.94 19.92
C SER A 183 48.87 -41.70 20.51
N PRO A 184 48.81 -40.54 19.83
CA PRO A 184 49.44 -39.32 20.30
C PRO A 184 48.65 -38.68 21.45
N THR A 185 49.34 -37.90 22.27
CA THR A 185 48.73 -37.07 23.31
C THR A 185 48.16 -35.78 22.72
N GLN A 186 47.29 -35.09 23.48
CA GLN A 186 46.72 -33.80 23.05
C GLN A 186 47.80 -32.72 22.83
N LYS A 187 48.86 -32.68 23.67
CA LYS A 187 49.99 -31.75 23.50
C LYS A 187 50.79 -32.01 22.22
N GLU A 188 51.00 -33.29 21.90
CA GLU A 188 51.66 -33.70 20.66
C GLU A 188 50.81 -33.33 19.43
N ALA A 189 49.49 -33.53 19.52
CA ALA A 189 48.56 -33.13 18.47
C ALA A 189 48.53 -31.61 18.23
N LEU A 190 48.61 -30.78 19.29
CA LEU A 190 48.73 -29.32 19.14
C LEU A 190 50.04 -28.92 18.46
N THR A 191 51.14 -29.58 18.80
CA THR A 191 52.43 -29.34 18.13
C THR A 191 52.33 -29.69 16.65
N ALA A 192 51.73 -30.84 16.31
CA ALA A 192 51.53 -31.24 14.92
C ALA A 192 50.58 -30.32 14.15
N LEU A 193 49.51 -29.83 14.79
CA LEU A 193 48.62 -28.79 14.26
C LEU A 193 49.43 -27.59 13.76
N ASP A 194 50.25 -26.99 14.62
CA ASP A 194 50.98 -25.77 14.30
C ASP A 194 51.94 -26.01 13.11
N MET A 195 52.60 -27.18 13.08
CA MET A 195 53.52 -27.53 11.98
C MET A 195 52.81 -27.77 10.65
N PHE A 196 51.65 -28.42 10.65
CA PHE A 196 50.86 -28.61 9.43
C PHE A 196 50.28 -27.28 8.90
N LEU A 197 49.90 -26.36 9.79
CA LEU A 197 49.45 -25.02 9.40
C LEU A 197 50.57 -24.18 8.78
N MET A 198 51.79 -24.23 9.34
CA MET A 198 52.97 -23.58 8.74
C MET A 198 53.26 -24.07 7.31
N GLN A 199 52.86 -25.30 6.97
CA GLN A 199 53.01 -25.89 5.64
C GLN A 199 51.78 -25.74 4.75
N HIS A 200 50.79 -24.92 5.16
CA HIS A 200 49.53 -24.74 4.46
C HIS A 200 48.74 -26.05 4.23
N GLN A 201 48.78 -26.97 5.21
CA GLN A 201 48.09 -28.27 5.17
C GLN A 201 46.97 -28.39 6.23
N PRO A 202 45.90 -27.58 6.15
CA PRO A 202 44.89 -27.50 7.21
C PRO A 202 44.09 -28.80 7.41
N GLN A 203 43.88 -29.60 6.35
CA GLN A 203 43.23 -30.92 6.50
C GLN A 203 44.08 -31.91 7.32
N GLN A 204 45.40 -31.89 7.14
CA GLN A 204 46.30 -32.75 7.93
C GLN A 204 46.44 -32.25 9.36
N ALA A 205 46.43 -30.92 9.55
CA ALA A 205 46.34 -30.31 10.86
C ALA A 205 45.07 -30.77 11.63
N LEU A 206 43.91 -30.81 10.96
CA LEU A 206 42.69 -31.33 11.57
C LEU A 206 42.81 -32.81 11.93
N ASN A 207 43.32 -33.62 11.00
CA ASN A 207 43.55 -35.04 11.23
C ASN A 207 44.51 -35.28 12.42
N ALA A 208 45.44 -34.35 12.67
CA ALA A 208 46.32 -34.42 13.82
C ALA A 208 45.59 -34.17 15.14
N LEU A 209 44.68 -33.18 15.18
CA LEU A 209 43.88 -32.87 16.37
C LEU A 209 42.85 -33.95 16.74
N ILE A 210 42.39 -34.76 15.77
CA ILE A 210 41.45 -35.86 16.07
C ILE A 210 42.14 -37.22 16.18
N ALA A 211 43.48 -37.25 16.15
CA ALA A 211 44.26 -38.49 16.29
C ALA A 211 44.30 -39.07 17.72
N PRO A 212 44.33 -38.27 18.82
CA PRO A 212 44.23 -38.80 20.17
C PRO A 212 42.89 -39.51 20.40
N GLU A 213 42.86 -40.66 21.08
CA GLU A 213 41.63 -41.45 21.28
C GLU A 213 40.54 -40.70 22.06
N ASN A 214 40.95 -39.85 23.01
CA ASN A 214 40.08 -39.09 23.90
C ASN A 214 39.94 -37.61 23.51
N TRP A 215 40.11 -37.26 22.23
CA TRP A 215 40.08 -35.86 21.78
C TRP A 215 38.75 -35.13 22.10
N LEU A 216 37.63 -35.85 22.22
CA LEU A 216 36.33 -35.28 22.61
C LEU A 216 36.22 -34.94 24.10
N GLU A 217 37.07 -35.54 24.92
CA GLU A 217 37.11 -35.28 26.37
C GLU A 217 38.06 -34.13 26.71
N ALA A 218 38.85 -33.66 25.74
CA ALA A 218 39.80 -32.56 25.88
C ALA A 218 39.16 -31.26 26.42
N GLU A 219 40.00 -30.36 26.94
CA GLU A 219 39.57 -29.05 27.43
C GLU A 219 38.88 -28.21 26.33
N ASN A 220 38.03 -27.27 26.75
CA ASN A 220 37.21 -26.48 25.82
C ASN A 220 38.05 -25.71 24.79
N LEU A 221 39.25 -25.25 25.15
CA LEU A 221 40.16 -24.55 24.21
C LEU A 221 40.66 -25.48 23.09
N TYR A 222 40.91 -26.76 23.40
CA TYR A 222 41.29 -27.76 22.41
C TYR A 222 40.13 -28.03 21.44
N LEU A 223 38.93 -28.25 21.99
CA LEU A 223 37.72 -28.47 21.19
C LEU A 223 37.37 -27.29 20.31
N LYS A 224 37.60 -26.04 20.77
CA LYS A 224 37.46 -24.83 19.95
C LYS A 224 38.36 -24.88 18.71
N ARG A 225 39.63 -25.26 18.88
CA ARG A 225 40.58 -25.40 17.76
C ARG A 225 40.15 -26.48 16.78
N VAL A 226 39.68 -27.64 17.30
CA VAL A 226 39.12 -28.71 16.46
C VAL A 226 37.92 -28.20 15.66
N ALA A 227 36.98 -27.52 16.31
CA ALA A 227 35.76 -27.02 15.68
C ALA A 227 36.05 -25.96 14.61
N ALA A 228 36.92 -24.99 14.92
CA ALA A 228 37.32 -23.94 14.00
C ALA A 228 38.00 -24.50 12.74
N LEU A 229 38.94 -25.43 12.91
CA LEU A 229 39.65 -26.02 11.79
C LEU A 229 38.78 -26.99 10.99
N ALA A 230 37.91 -27.76 11.65
CA ALA A 230 36.93 -28.62 10.99
C ALA A 230 35.96 -27.83 10.12
N TRP A 231 35.56 -26.64 10.58
CA TRP A 231 34.78 -25.69 9.78
C TRP A 231 35.56 -25.20 8.56
N GLU A 232 36.80 -24.74 8.74
CA GLU A 232 37.65 -24.20 7.65
C GLU A 232 37.99 -25.23 6.57
N THR A 233 38.06 -26.51 6.94
CA THR A 233 38.31 -27.61 6.00
C THR A 233 37.03 -28.31 5.53
N SER A 234 35.85 -27.76 5.80
CA SER A 234 34.55 -28.34 5.43
C SER A 234 34.30 -29.77 5.95
N ASN A 235 34.93 -30.17 7.07
CA ASN A 235 34.71 -31.46 7.71
C ASN A 235 33.53 -31.40 8.68
N ARG A 236 32.32 -31.44 8.11
CA ARG A 236 31.04 -31.27 8.84
C ARG A 236 30.87 -32.24 10.02
N ALA A 237 31.26 -33.51 9.86
CA ALA A 237 31.06 -34.53 10.90
C ALA A 237 31.88 -34.25 12.17
N VAL A 238 33.13 -33.80 12.02
CA VAL A 238 34.00 -33.44 13.14
C VAL A 238 33.57 -32.12 13.77
N ALA A 239 33.18 -31.15 12.95
CA ALA A 239 32.65 -29.87 13.42
C ALA A 239 31.41 -30.07 14.30
N ILE A 240 30.43 -30.88 13.87
CA ILE A 240 29.23 -31.18 14.66
C ILE A 240 29.60 -31.81 16.01
N LYS A 241 30.48 -32.83 16.03
CA LYS A 241 30.88 -33.49 17.28
C LYS A 241 31.54 -32.52 18.27
N SER A 242 32.47 -31.70 17.79
CA SER A 242 33.19 -30.73 18.63
C SER A 242 32.27 -29.61 19.13
N PHE A 243 31.40 -29.05 18.27
CA PHE A 243 30.43 -28.05 18.69
C PHE A 243 29.35 -28.61 19.64
N ASN A 244 28.84 -29.82 19.41
CA ASN A 244 27.87 -30.45 20.33
C ASN A 244 28.48 -30.64 21.72
N GLN A 245 29.76 -31.01 21.80
CA GLN A 245 30.44 -31.16 23.06
C GLN A 245 30.63 -29.81 23.77
N LEU A 246 31.00 -28.76 23.04
CA LEU A 246 31.10 -27.40 23.58
C LEU A 246 29.73 -26.87 24.05
N ALA A 247 28.66 -27.13 23.31
CA ALA A 247 27.29 -26.76 23.66
C ALA A 247 26.79 -27.51 24.91
N THR A 248 27.03 -28.82 24.99
CA THR A 248 26.66 -29.65 26.17
C THR A 248 27.35 -29.15 27.45
N ARG A 249 28.58 -28.64 27.31
CA ARG A 249 29.37 -28.07 28.42
C ARG A 249 29.06 -26.60 28.71
N GLN A 250 28.15 -25.97 27.96
CA GLN A 250 27.81 -24.55 28.05
C GLN A 250 29.07 -23.66 27.99
N SER A 251 30.00 -24.02 27.11
CA SER A 251 31.30 -23.37 27.02
C SER A 251 31.18 -21.98 26.37
N ASP A 252 31.81 -20.98 26.98
CA ASP A 252 32.01 -19.64 26.41
C ASP A 252 32.79 -19.65 25.08
N GLN A 253 33.59 -20.70 24.84
CA GLN A 253 34.30 -20.93 23.59
C GLN A 253 33.42 -21.37 22.40
N LEU A 254 32.11 -21.55 22.57
CA LEU A 254 31.19 -21.95 21.50
C LEU A 254 30.96 -20.81 20.51
N ASP A 255 31.35 -20.99 19.24
CA ASP A 255 30.98 -20.10 18.14
C ASP A 255 29.56 -20.44 17.66
N ILE A 256 28.58 -19.67 18.15
CA ILE A 256 27.15 -19.88 17.88
C ILE A 256 26.84 -19.80 16.39
N TYR A 257 27.43 -18.83 15.68
CA TYR A 257 27.17 -18.63 14.26
C TYR A 257 27.61 -19.86 13.45
N ARG A 258 28.87 -20.31 13.64
CA ARG A 258 29.39 -21.50 12.95
C ARG A 258 28.62 -22.75 13.35
N TYR A 259 28.23 -22.87 14.63
CA TYR A 259 27.48 -24.02 15.11
C TYR A 259 26.11 -24.16 14.44
N VAL A 260 25.30 -23.09 14.42
CA VAL A 260 23.99 -23.10 13.77
C VAL A 260 24.15 -23.39 12.26
N LYS A 261 25.13 -22.76 11.60
CA LYS A 261 25.37 -22.99 10.17
C LYS A 261 25.84 -24.40 9.84
N VAL A 262 26.63 -25.04 10.70
CA VAL A 262 27.10 -26.42 10.44
C VAL A 262 25.97 -27.44 10.59
N LEU A 263 25.00 -27.15 11.47
CA LEU A 263 23.81 -27.97 11.65
C LEU A 263 22.77 -27.78 10.54
N SER A 264 22.83 -26.68 9.79
CA SER A 264 21.94 -26.44 8.64
C SER A 264 22.07 -27.52 7.54
N PRO A 265 20.97 -27.97 6.90
CA PRO A 265 19.57 -27.64 7.24
C PRO A 265 19.16 -28.27 8.57
N LEU A 266 18.51 -27.49 9.44
CA LEU A 266 18.17 -27.93 10.80
C LEU A 266 17.04 -28.98 10.74
N ASP A 267 17.25 -30.13 11.38
CA ASP A 267 16.17 -31.09 11.64
C ASP A 267 15.39 -30.72 12.92
N ARG A 268 14.39 -31.53 13.28
CA ARG A 268 13.58 -31.27 14.49
C ARG A 268 14.44 -31.31 15.75
N ASP A 269 15.29 -32.34 15.87
CA ASP A 269 16.11 -32.58 17.06
C ASP A 269 17.18 -31.50 17.26
N SER A 270 17.88 -31.11 16.19
CA SER A 270 18.95 -30.11 16.23
C SER A 270 18.42 -28.73 16.63
N SER A 271 17.25 -28.31 16.12
CA SER A 271 16.70 -27.03 16.58
C SER A 271 16.02 -27.11 17.94
N ALA A 272 15.47 -28.26 18.37
CA ALA A 272 15.04 -28.44 19.76
C ALA A 272 16.25 -28.31 20.73
N MET A 273 17.40 -28.88 20.36
CA MET A 273 18.65 -28.72 21.11
C MET A 273 19.10 -27.26 21.18
N LEU A 274 19.08 -26.52 20.06
CA LEU A 274 19.46 -25.11 20.04
C LEU A 274 18.48 -24.22 20.85
N VAL A 275 17.18 -24.51 20.83
CA VAL A 275 16.19 -23.81 21.68
C VAL A 275 16.44 -24.10 23.17
N ALA A 276 16.78 -25.34 23.52
CA ALA A 276 17.14 -25.68 24.90
C ALA A 276 18.43 -24.96 25.34
N LEU A 277 19.43 -24.86 24.45
CA LEU A 277 20.66 -24.12 24.70
C LEU A 277 20.39 -22.62 24.92
N TYR A 278 19.54 -22.01 24.09
CA TYR A 278 19.08 -20.63 24.30
C TYR A 278 18.45 -20.45 25.69
N ARG A 279 17.47 -21.28 26.05
CA ARG A 279 16.80 -21.20 27.38
C ARG A 279 17.71 -21.41 28.58
N GLN A 280 18.86 -22.03 28.39
CA GLN A 280 19.83 -22.27 29.46
C GLN A 280 20.90 -21.17 29.56
N THR A 281 21.16 -20.46 28.45
CA THR A 281 22.27 -19.50 28.35
C THR A 281 21.82 -18.06 28.20
N ASP A 282 20.53 -17.82 27.96
CA ASP A 282 19.93 -16.51 27.65
C ASP A 282 20.68 -15.78 26.53
N ASN A 283 21.20 -16.52 25.55
CA ASN A 283 21.93 -15.97 24.43
C ASN A 283 21.01 -15.74 23.22
N ASP A 284 20.50 -14.52 23.12
CA ASP A 284 19.60 -14.01 22.07
C ASP A 284 20.04 -14.35 20.64
N GLN A 285 21.36 -14.39 20.38
CA GLN A 285 21.90 -14.65 19.05
C GLN A 285 21.51 -16.04 18.53
N ILE A 286 21.35 -17.02 19.43
CA ILE A 286 20.89 -18.37 19.06
C ILE A 286 19.48 -18.29 18.49
N LEU A 287 18.56 -17.61 19.18
CA LEU A 287 17.17 -17.53 18.77
C LEU A 287 17.00 -16.71 17.49
N LEU A 288 17.73 -15.59 17.34
CA LEU A 288 17.72 -14.79 16.11
C LEU A 288 18.20 -15.58 14.89
N LEU A 289 19.27 -16.38 15.04
CA LEU A 289 19.76 -17.23 13.94
C LEU A 289 18.79 -18.36 13.59
N LEU A 290 18.09 -18.93 14.58
CA LEU A 290 17.05 -19.93 14.36
C LEU A 290 15.86 -19.36 13.58
N ILE A 291 15.43 -18.15 13.93
CA ILE A 291 14.36 -17.43 13.23
C ILE A 291 14.76 -17.19 11.76
N SER A 292 15.98 -16.67 11.53
CA SER A 292 16.49 -16.40 10.19
C SER A 292 16.57 -17.67 9.30
N GLU A 293 17.03 -18.81 9.85
CA GLU A 293 17.08 -20.07 9.09
C GLU A 293 15.68 -20.60 8.76
N SER A 294 14.74 -20.52 9.73
CA SER A 294 13.36 -20.96 9.52
C SER A 294 12.65 -20.11 8.46
N GLN A 295 12.90 -18.80 8.44
CA GLN A 295 12.38 -17.88 7.43
C GLN A 295 12.91 -18.22 6.03
N GLN A 296 14.22 -18.44 5.87
CA GLN A 296 14.83 -18.79 4.58
C GLN A 296 14.30 -20.10 3.99
N ARG A 297 13.83 -21.01 4.85
CA ARG A 297 13.33 -22.33 4.45
C ARG A 297 11.82 -22.36 4.20
N GLY A 298 11.08 -21.34 4.65
CA GLY A 298 9.62 -21.29 4.54
C GLY A 298 8.86 -22.22 5.50
N ASP A 299 9.48 -22.64 6.61
CA ASP A 299 8.81 -23.46 7.64
C ASP A 299 7.96 -22.58 8.57
N SER A 300 6.73 -22.29 8.13
CA SER A 300 5.84 -21.31 8.79
C SER A 300 5.46 -21.67 10.22
N ASP A 301 5.19 -22.95 10.50
CA ASP A 301 4.81 -23.41 11.84
C ASP A 301 5.96 -23.22 12.84
N ARG A 302 7.18 -23.54 12.41
CA ARG A 302 8.39 -23.39 13.24
C ARG A 302 8.76 -21.93 13.43
N LEU A 303 8.68 -21.13 12.36
CA LEU A 303 8.92 -19.69 12.42
C LEU A 303 8.01 -19.03 13.46
N LYS A 304 6.72 -19.36 13.44
CA LYS A 304 5.76 -18.84 14.42
C LYS A 304 6.13 -19.18 15.86
N GLN A 305 6.48 -20.44 16.15
CA GLN A 305 6.89 -20.86 17.49
C GLN A 305 8.14 -20.14 18.01
N LEU A 306 9.13 -19.95 17.13
CA LEU A 306 10.38 -19.27 17.49
C LEU A 306 10.17 -17.76 17.70
N VAL A 307 9.31 -17.13 16.89
CA VAL A 307 8.94 -15.73 17.02
C VAL A 307 8.10 -15.48 18.26
N ASP A 308 7.17 -16.39 18.60
CA ASP A 308 6.40 -16.32 19.85
C ASP A 308 7.32 -16.45 21.07
N LEU A 309 8.33 -17.32 20.99
CA LEU A 309 9.36 -17.43 22.04
C LEU A 309 10.15 -16.11 22.17
N ALA A 310 10.59 -15.51 21.06
CA ALA A 310 11.30 -14.23 21.06
C ALA A 310 10.42 -13.08 21.58
N ALA A 311 9.12 -13.10 21.30
CA ALA A 311 8.17 -12.10 21.76
C ALA A 311 7.90 -12.19 23.28
N SER A 312 8.15 -13.35 23.90
CA SER A 312 8.05 -13.54 25.35
C SER A 312 9.32 -13.14 26.11
N ASP A 313 10.43 -12.91 25.41
CA ASP A 313 11.70 -12.50 25.99
C ASP A 313 11.83 -10.96 26.01
N PRO A 314 12.01 -10.33 27.20
CA PRO A 314 12.20 -8.89 27.32
C PRO A 314 13.36 -8.31 26.49
N SER A 315 14.43 -9.06 26.23
CA SER A 315 15.58 -8.58 25.44
C SER A 315 15.24 -8.49 23.94
N LEU A 316 14.38 -9.37 23.45
CA LEU A 316 14.07 -9.54 22.03
C LEU A 316 12.74 -8.91 21.61
N VAL A 317 11.86 -8.60 22.55
CA VAL A 317 10.51 -8.07 22.25
C VAL A 317 10.54 -6.74 21.46
N ARG A 318 11.60 -5.93 21.61
CA ARG A 318 11.82 -4.67 20.86
C ARG A 318 12.90 -4.79 19.77
N ASN A 319 13.35 -6.00 19.42
CA ASN A 319 14.31 -6.19 18.34
C ASN A 319 13.62 -5.95 16.97
N LEU A 320 14.23 -5.15 16.08
CA LEU A 320 13.62 -4.76 14.80
C LEU A 320 13.36 -5.95 13.86
N ASP A 321 14.27 -6.93 13.79
CA ASP A 321 14.09 -8.11 12.94
C ASP A 321 12.91 -8.95 13.42
N VAL A 322 12.80 -9.13 14.75
CA VAL A 322 11.68 -9.84 15.37
C VAL A 322 10.37 -9.09 15.16
N LEU A 323 10.36 -7.77 15.34
CA LEU A 323 9.18 -6.94 15.11
C LEU A 323 8.69 -7.01 13.66
N ASN A 324 9.59 -6.90 12.68
CA ASN A 324 9.26 -6.99 11.25
C ASN A 324 8.61 -8.34 10.90
N ILE A 325 9.16 -9.45 11.41
CA ILE A 325 8.57 -10.78 11.18
C ILE A 325 7.22 -10.91 11.89
N ARG A 326 7.04 -10.34 13.07
CA ARG A 326 5.75 -10.31 13.77
C ARG A 326 4.70 -9.50 13.02
N VAL A 327 5.09 -8.39 12.38
CA VAL A 327 4.22 -7.62 11.49
C VAL A 327 3.78 -8.50 10.31
N GLU A 328 4.73 -9.14 9.63
CA GLU A 328 4.45 -10.03 8.49
C GLU A 328 3.48 -11.16 8.87
N LEU A 329 3.74 -11.86 9.98
CA LEU A 329 2.85 -12.91 10.49
C LEU A 329 1.47 -12.37 10.87
N SER A 330 1.40 -11.19 11.49
CA SER A 330 0.11 -10.58 11.88
C SER A 330 -0.73 -10.19 10.66
N LEU A 331 -0.10 -9.68 9.60
CA LEU A 331 -0.76 -9.36 8.33
C LEU A 331 -1.25 -10.62 7.62
N GLN A 332 -0.43 -11.68 7.57
CA GLN A 332 -0.83 -12.98 7.00
C GLN A 332 -2.03 -13.61 7.74
N GLU A 333 -2.11 -13.41 9.05
CA GLU A 333 -3.23 -13.88 9.88
C GLU A 333 -4.47 -12.96 9.85
N GLY A 334 -4.43 -11.84 9.10
CA GLY A 334 -5.50 -10.86 9.04
C GLY A 334 -5.69 -10.05 10.33
N LYS A 335 -4.70 -10.03 11.23
CA LYS A 335 -4.71 -9.28 12.49
C LYS A 335 -4.14 -7.87 12.27
N THR A 336 -4.86 -7.09 11.48
CA THR A 336 -4.41 -5.76 11.02
C THR A 336 -4.14 -4.78 12.16
N ASP A 337 -4.98 -4.76 13.20
CA ASP A 337 -4.78 -3.90 14.37
C ASP A 337 -3.48 -4.22 15.12
N GLN A 338 -3.18 -5.51 15.28
CA GLN A 338 -1.95 -5.97 15.92
C GLN A 338 -0.72 -5.60 15.07
N ALA A 339 -0.81 -5.73 13.74
CA ALA A 339 0.25 -5.31 12.84
C ALA A 339 0.50 -3.80 12.94
N ALA A 340 -0.56 -2.98 12.99
CA ALA A 340 -0.45 -1.53 13.13
C ALA A 340 0.25 -1.10 14.44
N GLU A 341 -0.06 -1.74 15.57
CA GLU A 341 0.61 -1.46 16.85
C GLU A 341 2.11 -1.85 16.85
N LEU A 342 2.45 -2.98 16.21
CA LEU A 342 3.84 -3.39 16.02
C LEU A 342 4.61 -2.41 15.13
N LEU A 343 3.98 -1.93 14.04
CA LEU A 343 4.54 -0.91 13.15
C LEU A 343 4.77 0.42 13.87
N LYS A 344 3.84 0.84 14.74
CA LYS A 344 4.06 2.02 15.61
C LYS A 344 5.25 1.82 16.55
N THR A 345 5.41 0.62 17.11
CA THR A 345 6.56 0.27 17.96
C THR A 345 7.88 0.35 17.17
N ILE A 346 7.90 -0.08 15.90
CA ILE A 346 9.05 0.07 15.00
C ILE A 346 9.38 1.56 14.81
N LEU A 347 8.37 2.41 14.59
CA LEU A 347 8.56 3.85 14.40
C LEU A 347 9.02 4.60 15.65
N GLU A 348 8.78 4.07 16.86
CA GLU A 348 9.38 4.59 18.10
C GLU A 348 10.90 4.37 18.13
N ILE A 349 11.38 3.28 17.52
CA ILE A 349 12.79 2.89 17.51
C ILE A 349 13.53 3.53 16.33
N SER A 350 12.91 3.49 15.14
CA SER A 350 13.42 4.05 13.89
C SER A 350 12.41 5.06 13.34
N PRO A 351 12.51 6.34 13.77
CA PRO A 351 11.65 7.38 13.24
C PRO A 351 11.85 7.54 11.73
N ALA A 352 10.76 7.51 10.97
CA ALA A 352 10.74 7.56 9.50
C ALA A 352 11.23 6.30 8.77
N ASP A 353 11.14 5.10 9.37
CA ASP A 353 11.35 3.84 8.66
C ASP A 353 10.40 3.71 7.44
N PRO A 354 10.92 3.64 6.20
CA PRO A 354 10.07 3.67 5.00
C PRO A 354 9.18 2.44 4.87
N THR A 355 9.68 1.26 5.26
CA THR A 355 8.92 0.01 5.20
C THR A 355 7.73 0.05 6.15
N ALA A 356 7.95 0.49 7.39
CA ALA A 356 6.88 0.57 8.38
C ALA A 356 5.82 1.61 7.98
N ILE A 357 6.24 2.76 7.45
CA ILE A 357 5.31 3.78 6.95
C ILE A 357 4.51 3.27 5.76
N ASN A 358 5.17 2.59 4.81
CA ASN A 358 4.49 2.00 3.66
C ASN A 358 3.39 1.03 4.11
N SER A 359 3.71 0.12 5.03
CA SER A 359 2.74 -0.83 5.57
C SER A 359 1.58 -0.15 6.30
N LEU A 360 1.84 0.88 7.11
CA LEU A 360 0.77 1.65 7.77
C LEU A 360 -0.14 2.37 6.77
N MET A 361 0.44 2.92 5.69
CA MET A 361 -0.36 3.54 4.62
C MET A 361 -1.23 2.51 3.90
N TRP A 362 -0.70 1.34 3.56
CA TRP A 362 -1.49 0.26 2.93
C TRP A 362 -2.60 -0.25 3.86
N ILE A 363 -2.32 -0.41 5.15
CA ILE A 363 -3.34 -0.73 6.15
C ILE A 363 -4.45 0.33 6.15
N ALA A 364 -4.11 1.62 6.17
CA ALA A 364 -5.10 2.70 6.15
C ALA A 364 -5.89 2.76 4.82
N ILE A 365 -5.26 2.46 3.69
CA ILE A 365 -5.89 2.34 2.36
C ILE A 365 -6.91 1.19 2.33
N GLU A 366 -6.53 0.01 2.85
CA GLU A 366 -7.38 -1.18 2.85
C GLU A 366 -8.56 -1.05 3.82
N THR A 367 -8.32 -0.46 4.99
CA THR A 367 -9.35 -0.21 6.01
C THR A 367 -10.20 1.02 5.72
N LYS A 368 -9.86 1.79 4.68
CA LYS A 368 -10.50 3.08 4.30
C LYS A 368 -10.49 4.11 5.44
N ASP A 369 -9.46 4.09 6.27
CA ASP A 369 -9.24 5.10 7.31
C ASP A 369 -8.61 6.35 6.70
N HIS A 370 -9.45 7.17 6.07
CA HIS A 370 -9.02 8.39 5.40
C HIS A 370 -8.35 9.40 6.35
N HIS A 371 -8.75 9.43 7.63
CA HIS A 371 -8.18 10.35 8.59
C HIS A 371 -6.72 9.99 8.87
N HIS A 372 -6.46 8.74 9.24
CA HIS A 372 -5.11 8.28 9.52
C HIS A 372 -4.22 8.30 8.27
N LEU A 373 -4.81 8.00 7.10
CA LEU A 373 -4.11 8.07 5.82
C LEU A 373 -3.64 9.51 5.51
N SER A 374 -4.48 10.52 5.77
CA SER A 374 -4.10 11.93 5.61
C SER A 374 -2.99 12.33 6.57
N GLU A 375 -3.07 11.93 7.85
CA GLU A 375 -2.03 12.23 8.84
C GLU A 375 -0.66 11.63 8.46
N LEU A 376 -0.64 10.38 8.01
CA LEU A 376 0.57 9.71 7.56
C LEU A 376 1.17 10.40 6.33
N TYR A 377 0.33 10.71 5.34
CA TYR A 377 0.78 11.39 4.12
C TYR A 377 1.37 12.78 4.44
N ASP A 378 0.66 13.62 5.18
CA ASP A 378 1.14 14.99 5.46
C ASP A 378 2.42 15.02 6.29
N ARG A 379 2.58 14.06 7.21
CA ARG A 379 3.78 13.95 8.05
C ARG A 379 5.01 13.50 7.24
N TYR A 380 4.87 12.55 6.32
CA TYR A 380 6.01 11.87 5.73
C TYR A 380 6.29 12.21 4.26
N LYS A 381 5.36 12.84 3.53
CA LYS A 381 5.51 13.13 2.08
C LYS A 381 6.77 13.92 1.71
N LEU A 382 7.23 14.82 2.59
CA LEU A 382 8.43 15.63 2.32
C LEU A 382 9.72 14.90 2.72
N VAL A 383 9.70 14.18 3.84
CA VAL A 383 10.88 13.48 4.38
C VAL A 383 11.24 12.28 3.53
N LEU A 384 10.24 11.59 2.98
CA LEU A 384 10.39 10.36 2.21
C LEU A 384 10.03 10.55 0.73
N ALA A 385 10.15 11.77 0.22
CA ALA A 385 9.80 12.10 -1.16
C ALA A 385 10.61 11.31 -2.20
N ASP A 386 11.87 10.98 -1.88
CA ASP A 386 12.79 10.27 -2.77
C ASP A 386 12.74 8.73 -2.63
N ASP A 387 11.94 8.20 -1.69
CA ASP A 387 11.81 6.76 -1.50
C ASP A 387 10.80 6.16 -2.49
N GLN A 388 11.32 5.42 -3.47
CA GLN A 388 10.53 4.81 -4.54
C GLN A 388 9.47 3.83 -4.03
N ASN A 389 9.69 3.19 -2.87
CA ASN A 389 8.76 2.21 -2.31
C ASN A 389 7.44 2.86 -1.86
N LEU A 390 7.47 4.16 -1.53
CA LEU A 390 6.30 4.90 -1.07
C LEU A 390 5.51 5.57 -2.19
N TRP A 391 6.07 5.75 -3.39
CA TRP A 391 5.39 6.51 -4.45
C TRP A 391 4.04 5.93 -4.84
N LEU A 392 3.89 4.60 -4.86
CA LEU A 392 2.58 3.99 -5.13
C LEU A 392 1.61 4.24 -3.98
N ALA A 393 2.04 4.06 -2.72
CA ALA A 393 1.21 4.34 -1.55
C ALA A 393 0.81 5.82 -1.48
N PHE A 394 1.72 6.75 -1.77
CA PHE A 394 1.43 8.18 -1.88
C PHE A 394 0.44 8.47 -3.01
N ALA A 395 0.63 7.89 -4.20
CA ALA A 395 -0.28 8.07 -5.32
C ALA A 395 -1.69 7.57 -4.99
N THR A 396 -1.80 6.35 -4.46
CA THR A 396 -3.07 5.73 -4.06
C THR A 396 -3.73 6.46 -2.89
N ALA A 397 -2.94 6.92 -1.90
CA ALA A 397 -3.45 7.71 -0.79
C ALA A 397 -4.09 9.01 -1.28
N ASN A 398 -3.38 9.78 -2.12
CA ASN A 398 -3.94 11.01 -2.66
C ASN A 398 -5.15 10.76 -3.57
N GLN A 399 -5.17 9.65 -4.30
CA GLN A 399 -6.34 9.26 -5.08
C GLN A 399 -7.56 8.96 -4.19
N GLN A 400 -7.38 8.26 -3.06
CA GLN A 400 -8.48 8.01 -2.11
C GLN A 400 -8.92 9.27 -1.34
N LEU A 401 -7.97 10.15 -1.03
CA LEU A 401 -8.22 11.43 -0.35
C LEU A 401 -8.83 12.50 -1.28
N GLY A 402 -8.92 12.23 -2.59
CA GLY A 402 -9.44 13.19 -3.58
C GLY A 402 -8.44 14.28 -4.00
N ASN A 403 -7.17 14.16 -3.61
CA ASN A 403 -6.08 15.07 -3.97
C ASN A 403 -5.52 14.72 -5.37
N TRP A 404 -6.32 14.96 -6.41
CA TRP A 404 -6.02 14.48 -7.77
C TRP A 404 -4.72 15.04 -8.36
N ALA A 405 -4.36 16.29 -8.02
CA ALA A 405 -3.15 16.94 -8.54
C ALA A 405 -1.89 16.27 -7.96
N GLU A 406 -1.87 16.02 -6.66
CA GLU A 406 -0.80 15.33 -5.95
C GLU A 406 -0.69 13.87 -6.38
N ALA A 407 -1.82 13.17 -6.52
CA ALA A 407 -1.83 11.81 -7.06
C ALA A 407 -1.14 11.76 -8.44
N ALA A 408 -1.37 12.77 -9.28
CA ALA A 408 -0.78 12.83 -10.62
C ALA A 408 0.74 13.00 -10.57
N ILE A 409 1.25 13.76 -9.60
CA ILE A 409 2.69 13.93 -9.39
C ILE A 409 3.34 12.59 -9.04
N TRP A 410 2.79 11.87 -8.07
CA TRP A 410 3.36 10.60 -7.60
C TRP A 410 3.25 9.49 -8.65
N TYR A 411 2.10 9.35 -9.33
CA TYR A 411 2.00 8.42 -10.46
C TYR A 411 3.00 8.75 -11.57
N LYS A 412 3.19 10.03 -11.88
CA LYS A 412 4.17 10.44 -12.90
C LYS A 412 5.60 10.11 -12.48
N GLN A 413 5.97 10.34 -11.21
CA GLN A 413 7.29 9.95 -10.70
C GLN A 413 7.50 8.44 -10.80
N LEU A 414 6.52 7.65 -10.39
CA LEU A 414 6.57 6.19 -10.46
C LEU A 414 6.72 5.70 -11.89
N LEU A 415 5.96 6.25 -12.84
CA LEU A 415 6.00 5.84 -14.25
C LEU A 415 7.26 6.30 -14.99
N LEU A 416 7.91 7.39 -14.57
CA LEU A 416 9.16 7.88 -15.18
C LEU A 416 10.40 7.09 -14.73
N ASN A 417 10.31 6.40 -13.59
CA ASN A 417 11.42 5.67 -12.98
C ASN A 417 11.19 4.15 -12.97
N ASN A 418 10.14 3.68 -13.64
CA ASN A 418 9.84 2.27 -13.81
C ASN A 418 9.60 2.00 -15.30
N ASP A 419 10.53 1.30 -15.93
CA ASP A 419 10.48 0.98 -17.36
C ASP A 419 9.40 -0.07 -17.70
N ALA A 420 8.93 -0.83 -16.71
CA ALA A 420 7.92 -1.88 -16.86
C ALA A 420 6.87 -1.82 -15.73
N PRO A 421 6.06 -0.75 -15.65
CA PRO A 421 5.06 -0.60 -14.61
C PRO A 421 3.96 -1.66 -14.73
N ASP A 422 3.44 -2.09 -13.59
CA ASP A 422 2.33 -3.05 -13.50
C ASP A 422 1.07 -2.50 -14.20
N VAL A 423 0.33 -3.39 -14.86
CA VAL A 423 -0.96 -3.09 -15.51
C VAL A 423 -1.97 -2.45 -14.57
N SER A 424 -2.02 -2.84 -13.30
CA SER A 424 -2.92 -2.25 -12.30
C SER A 424 -2.58 -0.79 -12.02
N ILE A 425 -1.28 -0.44 -12.00
CA ILE A 425 -0.82 0.95 -11.86
C ILE A 425 -1.24 1.78 -13.07
N LEU A 426 -1.10 1.24 -14.29
CA LEU A 426 -1.51 1.91 -15.52
C LEU A 426 -3.03 2.18 -15.55
N LEU A 427 -3.85 1.23 -15.08
CA LEU A 427 -5.30 1.41 -15.01
C LEU A 427 -5.73 2.42 -13.93
N ASN A 428 -5.06 2.43 -12.78
CA ASN A 428 -5.30 3.44 -11.75
C ASN A 428 -4.91 4.84 -12.25
N TYR A 429 -3.76 4.97 -12.93
CA TYR A 429 -3.35 6.22 -13.54
C TYR A 429 -4.31 6.66 -14.67
N ALA A 430 -4.83 5.74 -15.48
CA ALA A 430 -5.86 6.07 -16.48
C ALA A 430 -7.15 6.60 -15.83
N THR A 431 -7.53 6.04 -14.68
CA THR A 431 -8.67 6.51 -13.89
C THR A 431 -8.42 7.92 -13.36
N LEU A 432 -7.22 8.21 -12.86
CA LEU A 432 -6.83 9.56 -12.47
C LEU A 432 -6.84 10.55 -13.65
N LEU A 433 -6.34 10.14 -14.83
CA LEU A 433 -6.35 10.96 -16.04
C LEU A 433 -7.79 11.34 -16.43
N GLU A 434 -8.73 10.40 -16.32
CA GLU A 434 -10.15 10.66 -16.56
C GLU A 434 -10.72 11.67 -15.56
N LYS A 435 -10.43 11.49 -14.25
CA LYS A 435 -10.87 12.41 -13.19
C LYS A 435 -10.30 13.82 -13.33
N THR A 436 -9.09 13.94 -13.88
CA THR A 436 -8.44 15.23 -14.15
C THR A 436 -8.81 15.82 -15.52
N GLY A 437 -9.80 15.26 -16.23
CA GLY A 437 -10.31 15.77 -17.50
C GLY A 437 -9.45 15.42 -18.72
N GLN A 438 -8.40 14.63 -18.56
CA GLN A 438 -7.51 14.17 -19.63
C GLN A 438 -8.05 12.89 -20.29
N LEU A 439 -9.29 12.96 -20.78
CA LEU A 439 -10.06 11.83 -21.30
C LEU A 439 -9.33 11.10 -22.44
N ASP A 440 -8.72 11.84 -23.37
CA ASP A 440 -8.01 11.26 -24.51
C ASP A 440 -6.79 10.43 -24.08
N LYS A 441 -6.06 10.88 -23.06
CA LYS A 441 -4.90 10.15 -22.53
C LYS A 441 -5.34 8.92 -21.73
N ALA A 442 -6.41 9.04 -20.95
CA ALA A 442 -7.01 7.90 -20.26
C ALA A 442 -7.47 6.83 -21.25
N TYR A 443 -8.10 7.25 -22.34
CA TYR A 443 -8.54 6.40 -23.44
C TYR A 443 -7.36 5.67 -24.09
N GLU A 444 -6.33 6.38 -24.54
CA GLU A 444 -5.16 5.76 -25.18
C GLU A 444 -4.40 4.82 -24.23
N LEU A 445 -4.31 5.16 -22.94
CA LEU A 445 -3.66 4.30 -21.95
C LEU A 445 -4.42 3.00 -21.71
N ARG A 446 -5.76 3.06 -21.57
CA ARG A 446 -6.62 1.88 -21.43
C ARG A 446 -6.60 1.01 -22.69
N LYS A 447 -6.55 1.64 -23.86
CA LYS A 447 -6.39 0.96 -25.16
C LYS A 447 -5.05 0.22 -25.24
N PHE A 448 -3.96 0.88 -24.80
CA PHE A 448 -2.64 0.25 -24.72
C PHE A 448 -2.66 -0.99 -23.80
N VAL A 449 -3.25 -0.89 -22.60
CA VAL A 449 -3.37 -2.04 -21.69
C VAL A 449 -4.18 -3.17 -22.33
N LEU A 450 -5.32 -2.87 -22.96
CA LEU A 450 -6.18 -3.86 -23.62
C LEU A 450 -5.48 -4.62 -24.76
N TYR A 451 -4.79 -3.89 -25.66
CA TYR A 451 -4.25 -4.48 -26.88
C TYR A 451 -2.81 -4.96 -26.77
N GLN A 452 -1.97 -4.32 -25.94
CA GLN A 452 -0.55 -4.65 -25.84
C GLN A 452 -0.15 -5.39 -24.56
N ARG A 453 -0.92 -5.24 -23.46
CA ARG A 453 -0.60 -5.85 -22.15
C ARG A 453 -1.70 -6.84 -21.68
N LYS A 454 -2.45 -7.44 -22.61
CA LYS A 454 -3.60 -8.33 -22.32
C LYS A 454 -3.26 -9.50 -21.38
N GLN A 455 -2.15 -10.19 -21.64
CA GLN A 455 -1.80 -11.39 -20.87
C GLN A 455 -1.50 -11.04 -19.41
N GLU A 456 -0.79 -9.94 -19.19
CA GLU A 456 -0.48 -9.43 -17.85
C GLU A 456 -1.74 -8.93 -17.15
N LEU A 457 -2.64 -8.25 -17.88
CA LEU A 457 -3.94 -7.86 -17.35
C LEU A 457 -4.70 -9.08 -16.84
N LEU A 458 -4.84 -10.14 -17.64
CA LEU A 458 -5.57 -11.34 -17.22
C LEU A 458 -4.90 -12.12 -16.07
N ALA A 459 -3.57 -11.99 -15.91
CA ALA A 459 -2.84 -12.60 -14.81
C ALA A 459 -2.94 -11.82 -13.48
N SER A 460 -3.30 -10.54 -13.53
CA SER A 460 -3.43 -9.68 -12.34
C SER A 460 -4.68 -9.98 -11.51
N GLN A 461 -4.62 -9.70 -10.21
CA GLN A 461 -5.77 -9.85 -9.31
C GLN A 461 -6.91 -8.90 -9.73
N GLY A 462 -8.10 -9.45 -10.01
CA GLY A 462 -9.24 -8.67 -10.53
C GLY A 462 -9.10 -8.28 -12.02
N GLY A 463 -8.05 -8.74 -12.69
CA GLY A 463 -7.74 -8.44 -14.09
C GLY A 463 -8.78 -8.90 -15.10
N ASP A 464 -9.49 -9.98 -14.80
CA ASP A 464 -10.56 -10.54 -15.61
C ASP A 464 -11.78 -9.59 -15.71
N SER A 465 -12.21 -8.99 -14.58
CA SER A 465 -13.27 -7.97 -14.58
C SER A 465 -12.82 -6.67 -15.25
N SER A 466 -11.57 -6.26 -15.02
CA SER A 466 -10.96 -5.12 -15.71
C SER A 466 -10.92 -5.34 -17.22
N TYR A 467 -10.57 -6.53 -17.68
CA TYR A 467 -10.57 -6.90 -19.10
C TYR A 467 -11.97 -6.80 -19.70
N ARG A 468 -13.00 -7.36 -19.06
CA ARG A 468 -14.40 -7.24 -19.53
C ARG A 468 -14.87 -5.79 -19.60
N SER A 469 -14.49 -4.97 -18.61
CA SER A 469 -14.79 -3.54 -18.59
C SER A 469 -14.16 -2.81 -19.78
N LEU A 470 -12.91 -3.13 -20.12
CA LEU A 470 -12.23 -2.59 -21.30
C LEU A 470 -12.85 -3.08 -22.62
N ILE A 471 -13.29 -4.34 -22.70
CA ILE A 471 -14.02 -4.86 -23.88
C ILE A 471 -15.35 -4.13 -24.07
N ALA A 472 -16.07 -3.82 -22.98
CA ALA A 472 -17.30 -3.04 -23.05
C ALA A 472 -17.05 -1.64 -23.61
N LEU A 473 -15.92 -1.03 -23.23
CA LEU A 473 -15.53 0.31 -23.65
C LEU A 473 -15.06 0.38 -25.12
N PHE A 474 -14.21 -0.56 -25.56
CA PHE A 474 -13.52 -0.45 -26.87
C PHE A 474 -14.06 -1.35 -27.98
N THR A 475 -14.80 -2.42 -27.64
CA THR A 475 -15.21 -3.43 -28.63
C THR A 475 -16.71 -3.44 -28.83
N SER A 476 -17.47 -3.91 -27.84
CA SER A 476 -18.93 -3.94 -27.89
C SER A 476 -19.50 -4.19 -26.49
N PRO A 477 -20.44 -3.36 -26.03
CA PRO A 477 -21.17 -3.60 -24.79
C PRO A 477 -21.88 -4.96 -24.76
N THR A 478 -22.45 -5.40 -25.89
CA THR A 478 -23.18 -6.68 -25.98
C THR A 478 -22.24 -7.88 -25.91
N PHE A 479 -21.02 -7.74 -26.45
CA PHE A 479 -20.01 -8.80 -26.35
C PHE A 479 -19.47 -8.91 -24.93
N ALA A 480 -19.15 -7.79 -24.28
CA ALA A 480 -18.79 -7.79 -22.87
C ALA A 480 -19.89 -8.37 -21.98
N GLN A 481 -21.16 -8.00 -22.24
CA GLN A 481 -22.32 -8.57 -21.56
C GLN A 481 -22.35 -10.10 -21.67
N SER A 482 -22.15 -10.66 -22.87
CA SER A 482 -22.11 -12.11 -23.06
C SER A 482 -21.00 -12.80 -22.28
N MET A 483 -19.85 -12.13 -22.10
CA MET A 483 -18.75 -12.63 -21.27
C MET A 483 -19.10 -12.60 -19.77
N ILE A 484 -19.72 -11.52 -19.29
CA ILE A 484 -20.17 -11.40 -17.89
C ILE A 484 -21.23 -12.48 -17.59
N GLU A 485 -22.20 -12.66 -18.49
CA GLU A 485 -23.23 -13.70 -18.41
C GLU A 485 -22.61 -15.10 -18.37
N PHE A 486 -21.66 -15.39 -19.26
CA PHE A 486 -20.97 -16.68 -19.31
C PHE A 486 -20.20 -16.98 -18.01
N GLU A 487 -19.41 -16.04 -17.49
CA GLU A 487 -18.63 -16.24 -16.27
C GLU A 487 -19.50 -16.38 -15.01
N ALA A 488 -20.56 -15.55 -14.91
CA ALA A 488 -21.49 -15.61 -13.78
C ALA A 488 -22.28 -16.92 -13.74
N THR A 489 -22.48 -17.57 -14.89
CA THR A 489 -23.27 -18.81 -14.99
C THR A 489 -22.44 -20.07 -14.91
N THR A 490 -21.22 -20.04 -15.43
CA THR A 490 -20.30 -21.19 -15.43
C THR A 490 -19.61 -21.40 -14.08
N ALA A 491 -19.28 -20.31 -13.38
CA ALA A 491 -18.77 -20.36 -12.01
C ALA A 491 -19.40 -19.24 -11.16
N PRO A 492 -20.63 -19.45 -10.66
CA PRO A 492 -21.35 -18.46 -9.86
C PRO A 492 -20.64 -18.13 -8.55
N SER A 493 -20.51 -16.85 -8.25
CA SER A 493 -20.07 -16.32 -6.95
C SER A 493 -20.84 -15.04 -6.60
N PRO A 494 -20.90 -14.62 -5.33
CA PRO A 494 -21.54 -13.36 -4.95
C PRO A 494 -21.04 -12.17 -5.77
N GLU A 495 -19.74 -12.10 -6.06
CA GLU A 495 -19.10 -11.01 -6.80
C GLU A 495 -19.51 -11.01 -8.27
N ARG A 496 -19.48 -12.19 -8.93
CA ARG A 496 -19.84 -12.34 -10.34
C ARG A 496 -21.34 -12.13 -10.57
N THR A 497 -22.17 -12.58 -9.64
CA THR A 497 -23.62 -12.31 -9.65
C THR A 497 -23.90 -10.83 -9.43
N ALA A 498 -23.20 -10.17 -8.49
CA ALA A 498 -23.33 -8.73 -8.28
C ALA A 498 -22.83 -7.91 -9.48
N GLU A 499 -21.76 -8.34 -10.18
CA GLU A 499 -21.26 -7.75 -11.43
C GLU A 499 -22.30 -7.86 -12.54
N LEU A 500 -22.86 -9.06 -12.76
CA LEU A 500 -23.91 -9.30 -13.75
C LEU A 500 -25.14 -8.43 -13.50
N TYR A 501 -25.63 -8.40 -12.27
CA TYR A 501 -26.82 -7.64 -11.92
C TYR A 501 -26.58 -6.12 -11.94
N ARG A 502 -25.39 -5.66 -11.54
CA ARG A 502 -24.99 -4.26 -11.75
C ARG A 502 -25.02 -3.91 -13.22
N HIS A 503 -24.49 -4.78 -14.08
CA HIS A 503 -24.49 -4.56 -15.52
C HIS A 503 -25.92 -4.49 -16.08
N TYR A 504 -26.83 -5.38 -15.65
CA TYR A 504 -28.23 -5.30 -16.05
C TYR A 504 -28.95 -4.04 -15.56
N LEU A 505 -28.74 -3.66 -14.30
CA LEU A 505 -29.31 -2.43 -13.75
C LEU A 505 -28.80 -1.19 -14.50
N ALA A 506 -27.49 -1.12 -14.78
CA ALA A 506 -26.88 -0.01 -15.52
C ALA A 506 -27.40 0.11 -16.97
N ASN A 507 -27.77 -1.01 -17.60
CA ASN A 507 -28.29 -1.05 -18.97
C ASN A 507 -29.84 -1.13 -19.04
N ASN A 508 -30.54 -0.89 -17.93
CA ASN A 508 -32.00 -0.94 -17.84
C ASN A 508 -32.63 -2.29 -18.25
N GLN A 509 -31.91 -3.40 -18.05
CA GLN A 509 -32.32 -4.76 -18.41
C GLN A 509 -32.93 -5.51 -17.21
N THR A 510 -33.90 -4.89 -16.54
CA THR A 510 -34.51 -5.42 -15.30
C THR A 510 -35.18 -6.78 -15.50
N ASP A 511 -35.79 -7.03 -16.66
CA ASP A 511 -36.43 -8.31 -16.98
C ASP A 511 -35.42 -9.46 -17.02
N ARG A 512 -34.22 -9.21 -17.57
CA ARG A 512 -33.14 -10.20 -17.56
C ARG A 512 -32.69 -10.46 -16.13
N LEU A 513 -32.45 -9.41 -15.34
CA LEU A 513 -32.09 -9.55 -13.94
C LEU A 513 -33.10 -10.43 -13.19
N LEU A 514 -34.39 -10.15 -13.33
CA LEU A 514 -35.45 -10.92 -12.67
C LEU A 514 -35.51 -12.37 -13.17
N TYR A 515 -35.39 -12.58 -14.48
CA TYR A 515 -35.31 -13.93 -15.05
C TYR A 515 -34.17 -14.73 -14.43
N TRP A 516 -32.97 -14.13 -14.36
CA TRP A 516 -31.80 -14.79 -13.78
C TRP A 516 -31.95 -15.01 -12.26
N GLN A 517 -32.54 -14.06 -11.54
CA GLN A 517 -32.78 -14.17 -10.10
C GLN A 517 -33.80 -15.28 -9.78
N GLN A 518 -34.88 -15.39 -10.54
CA GLN A 518 -35.99 -16.29 -10.22
C GLN A 518 -35.84 -17.68 -10.83
N ASN A 519 -35.18 -17.79 -11.99
CA ASN A 519 -35.18 -19.02 -12.80
C ASN A 519 -33.82 -19.71 -12.88
N THR A 520 -32.81 -19.23 -12.15
CA THR A 520 -31.47 -19.86 -12.15
C THR A 520 -30.89 -19.98 -10.75
N ALA A 521 -29.81 -20.75 -10.62
CA ALA A 521 -29.08 -20.90 -9.36
C ALA A 521 -28.49 -19.59 -8.82
N LEU A 522 -28.50 -18.49 -9.60
CA LEU A 522 -28.00 -17.19 -9.16
C LEU A 522 -28.88 -16.55 -8.07
N GLY A 523 -30.16 -16.91 -7.99
CA GLY A 523 -31.10 -16.36 -7.02
C GLY A 523 -30.77 -16.66 -5.54
N GLN A 524 -29.89 -17.63 -5.29
CA GLN A 524 -29.45 -17.97 -3.93
C GLN A 524 -28.41 -16.99 -3.36
N TYR A 525 -27.80 -16.15 -4.20
CA TYR A 525 -26.80 -15.18 -3.77
C TYR A 525 -27.47 -13.86 -3.36
N PRO A 526 -27.26 -13.37 -2.13
CA PRO A 526 -27.93 -12.18 -1.63
C PRO A 526 -27.47 -10.92 -2.36
N LEU A 527 -28.43 -10.09 -2.78
CA LEU A 527 -28.15 -8.77 -3.34
C LEU A 527 -27.71 -7.79 -2.24
N PRO A 528 -26.71 -6.92 -2.50
CA PRO A 528 -26.47 -5.73 -1.70
C PRO A 528 -27.72 -4.83 -1.62
N ASP A 529 -27.89 -4.09 -0.53
CA ASP A 529 -29.10 -3.29 -0.30
C ASP A 529 -29.33 -2.21 -1.37
N TRP A 530 -28.28 -1.61 -1.92
CA TRP A 530 -28.40 -0.66 -3.03
C TRP A 530 -28.92 -1.32 -4.32
N GLN A 531 -28.58 -2.59 -4.58
CA GLN A 531 -29.13 -3.34 -5.72
C GLN A 531 -30.58 -3.70 -5.50
N LYS A 532 -30.97 -4.09 -4.27
CA LYS A 532 -32.37 -4.29 -3.90
C LYS A 532 -33.17 -3.01 -4.07
N LEU A 533 -32.61 -1.87 -3.66
CA LEU A 533 -33.25 -0.56 -3.78
C LEU A 533 -33.42 -0.17 -5.24
N SER A 534 -32.36 -0.27 -6.05
CA SER A 534 -32.42 0.01 -7.49
C SER A 534 -33.44 -0.88 -8.20
N LEU A 535 -33.50 -2.16 -7.85
CA LEU A 535 -34.51 -3.09 -8.36
C LEU A 535 -35.92 -2.69 -7.95
N ALA A 536 -36.16 -2.40 -6.67
CA ALA A 536 -37.46 -1.96 -6.15
C ALA A 536 -37.92 -0.65 -6.83
N MET A 537 -37.00 0.30 -7.03
CA MET A 537 -37.25 1.55 -7.75
C MET A 537 -37.66 1.28 -9.20
N LYS A 538 -37.01 0.33 -9.89
CA LYS A 538 -37.33 -0.07 -11.27
C LYS A 538 -38.64 -0.84 -11.39
N GLN A 539 -38.98 -1.65 -10.39
CA GLN A 539 -40.25 -2.36 -10.31
C GLN A 539 -41.42 -1.47 -9.84
N ASN A 540 -41.13 -0.22 -9.48
CA ASN A 540 -42.09 0.71 -8.87
C ASN A 540 -42.72 0.16 -7.56
N ASP A 541 -42.00 -0.71 -6.85
CA ASP A 541 -42.42 -1.28 -5.55
C ASP A 541 -42.07 -0.29 -4.42
N LYS A 542 -42.98 0.65 -4.18
CA LYS A 542 -42.80 1.71 -3.18
C LYS A 542 -42.67 1.15 -1.76
N ASP A 543 -43.42 0.10 -1.42
CA ASP A 543 -43.37 -0.52 -0.10
C ASP A 543 -42.00 -1.16 0.16
N ALA A 544 -41.38 -1.75 -0.86
CA ALA A 544 -39.99 -2.22 -0.78
C ALA A 544 -38.99 -1.06 -0.66
N VAL A 545 -39.17 0.02 -1.43
CA VAL A 545 -38.31 1.22 -1.34
C VAL A 545 -38.38 1.84 0.06
N GLU A 546 -39.57 2.04 0.62
CA GLU A 546 -39.75 2.60 1.98
C GLU A 546 -39.13 1.70 3.06
N ARG A 547 -39.34 0.37 2.96
CA ARG A 547 -38.70 -0.59 3.87
C ARG A 547 -37.18 -0.54 3.79
N LEU A 548 -36.60 -0.39 2.60
CA LEU A 548 -35.15 -0.30 2.41
C LEU A 548 -34.59 1.03 2.93
N LEU A 549 -35.30 2.14 2.70
CA LEU A 549 -34.95 3.45 3.26
C LEU A 549 -34.95 3.47 4.79
N ALA A 550 -35.88 2.76 5.44
CA ALA A 550 -35.99 2.72 6.89
C ALA A 550 -35.00 1.76 7.58
N ASN A 551 -34.68 0.63 6.94
CA ASN A 551 -33.94 -0.47 7.59
C ASN A 551 -32.49 -0.62 7.12
N SER A 552 -32.09 -0.03 5.99
CA SER A 552 -30.73 -0.15 5.49
C SER A 552 -29.82 0.91 6.10
N VAL A 553 -28.68 0.47 6.62
CA VAL A 553 -27.68 1.34 7.26
C VAL A 553 -26.68 1.91 6.25
N ASN A 554 -26.51 1.25 5.09
CA ASN A 554 -25.43 1.51 4.14
C ASN A 554 -25.93 1.74 2.70
N LEU A 555 -26.92 2.63 2.51
CA LEU A 555 -27.32 3.06 1.17
C LEU A 555 -26.40 4.20 0.67
N PRO A 556 -25.96 4.17 -0.60
CA PRO A 556 -25.30 5.32 -1.21
C PRO A 556 -26.19 6.57 -1.12
N VAL A 557 -25.56 7.72 -0.83
CA VAL A 557 -26.27 8.99 -0.61
C VAL A 557 -27.16 9.37 -1.80
N THR A 558 -26.64 9.22 -3.02
CA THR A 558 -27.35 9.53 -4.27
C THR A 558 -28.54 8.59 -4.49
N ASP A 559 -28.41 7.31 -4.16
CA ASP A 559 -29.49 6.32 -4.24
C ASP A 559 -30.59 6.61 -3.20
N LYS A 560 -30.19 6.93 -1.95
CA LYS A 560 -31.13 7.34 -0.89
C LYS A 560 -31.90 8.60 -1.31
N TYR A 561 -31.20 9.60 -1.83
CA TYR A 561 -31.80 10.83 -2.35
C TYR A 561 -32.80 10.54 -3.47
N ALA A 562 -32.44 9.72 -4.46
CA ALA A 562 -33.32 9.32 -5.55
C ALA A 562 -34.55 8.54 -5.04
N ALA A 563 -34.36 7.65 -4.08
CA ALA A 563 -35.40 6.84 -3.47
C ALA A 563 -36.41 7.69 -2.68
N LEU A 564 -35.95 8.67 -1.89
CA LEU A 564 -36.82 9.62 -1.19
C LEU A 564 -37.75 10.37 -2.17
N LYS A 565 -37.20 10.82 -3.30
CA LYS A 565 -38.02 11.44 -4.37
C LYS A 565 -39.03 10.45 -4.95
N LYS A 566 -38.63 9.20 -5.20
CA LYS A 566 -39.48 8.16 -5.78
C LYS A 566 -40.70 7.82 -4.90
N VAL A 567 -40.55 7.88 -3.57
CA VAL A 567 -41.67 7.67 -2.62
C VAL A 567 -42.44 8.96 -2.30
N GLY A 568 -42.13 10.07 -2.97
CA GLY A 568 -42.84 11.35 -2.80
C GLY A 568 -42.39 12.17 -1.58
N GLN A 569 -41.32 11.78 -0.89
CA GLN A 569 -40.74 12.52 0.24
C GLN A 569 -39.79 13.63 -0.25
N GLN A 570 -40.31 14.55 -1.06
CA GLN A 570 -39.50 15.60 -1.71
C GLN A 570 -38.79 16.52 -0.71
N GLN A 571 -39.45 16.90 0.38
CA GLN A 571 -38.82 17.75 1.42
C GLN A 571 -37.67 17.04 2.12
N ALA A 572 -37.84 15.76 2.47
CA ALA A 572 -36.76 14.99 3.09
C ALA A 572 -35.57 14.80 2.14
N ALA A 573 -35.84 14.60 0.83
CA ALA A 573 -34.78 14.58 -0.18
C ALA A 573 -34.04 15.92 -0.24
N TRP A 574 -34.77 17.03 -0.27
CA TRP A 574 -34.18 18.38 -0.26
C TRP A 574 -33.29 18.62 0.98
N ASP A 575 -33.81 18.34 2.17
CA ASP A 575 -33.09 18.52 3.44
C ASP A 575 -31.84 17.63 3.51
N GLU A 576 -31.91 16.40 2.99
CA GLU A 576 -30.73 15.51 2.87
C GLU A 576 -29.66 16.12 1.95
N GLY A 577 -30.06 16.70 0.81
CA GLY A 577 -29.15 17.38 -0.10
C GLY A 577 -28.47 18.59 0.54
N GLU A 578 -29.24 19.48 1.16
CA GLU A 578 -28.73 20.68 1.85
C GLU A 578 -27.75 20.35 2.98
N ASN A 579 -28.00 19.27 3.74
CA ASN A 579 -27.13 18.87 4.84
C ASN A 579 -25.81 18.24 4.36
N LEU A 580 -25.82 17.55 3.22
CA LEU A 580 -24.67 16.77 2.75
C LEU A 580 -23.79 17.54 1.76
N LEU A 581 -24.35 18.41 0.94
CA LEU A 581 -23.58 19.20 -0.02
C LEU A 581 -22.55 20.10 0.70
N GLY A 582 -21.30 20.02 0.27
CA GLY A 582 -20.16 20.71 0.88
C GLY A 582 -19.47 19.93 2.00
N THR A 583 -20.09 18.87 2.52
CA THR A 583 -19.55 18.07 3.64
C THR A 583 -19.11 16.66 3.23
N MET A 584 -19.45 16.22 2.01
CA MET A 584 -19.12 14.89 1.52
C MET A 584 -17.62 14.79 1.16
N GLN A 585 -17.00 13.70 1.61
CA GLN A 585 -15.62 13.35 1.26
C GLN A 585 -15.52 12.87 -0.19
N ASP A 586 -16.46 12.04 -0.65
CA ASP A 586 -16.52 11.58 -2.04
C ASP A 586 -17.05 12.70 -2.95
N LYS A 587 -16.12 13.38 -3.62
CA LYS A 587 -16.42 14.50 -4.53
C LYS A 587 -17.19 14.09 -5.78
N ASP A 588 -17.09 12.84 -6.23
CA ASP A 588 -17.86 12.38 -7.38
C ASP A 588 -19.33 12.18 -7.00
N SER A 589 -19.57 11.50 -5.87
CA SER A 589 -20.92 11.34 -5.33
C SER A 589 -21.53 12.69 -4.94
N GLU A 590 -20.74 13.61 -4.40
CA GLU A 590 -21.18 14.98 -4.11
C GLU A 590 -21.56 15.74 -5.38
N ALA A 591 -20.77 15.64 -6.45
CA ALA A 591 -21.10 16.26 -7.74
C ALA A 591 -22.37 15.67 -8.37
N GLN A 592 -22.61 14.36 -8.22
CA GLN A 592 -23.85 13.72 -8.66
C GLN A 592 -25.05 14.20 -7.83
N LEU A 593 -24.91 14.24 -6.50
CA LEU A 593 -25.93 14.78 -5.60
C LEU A 593 -26.23 16.23 -5.96
N LEU A 594 -25.21 17.06 -6.19
CA LEU A 594 -25.37 18.46 -6.57
C LEU A 594 -26.20 18.61 -7.84
N LYS A 595 -25.96 17.81 -8.87
CA LYS A 595 -26.76 17.82 -10.11
C LYS A 595 -28.22 17.44 -9.83
N MET A 596 -28.46 16.40 -9.02
CA MET A 596 -29.81 15.95 -8.67
C MET A 596 -30.53 16.95 -7.73
N HIS A 597 -29.77 17.70 -6.94
CA HIS A 597 -30.23 18.71 -6.02
C HIS A 597 -30.57 20.02 -6.71
N ALA A 598 -29.68 20.52 -7.57
CA ALA A 598 -29.90 21.73 -8.35
C ALA A 598 -31.15 21.64 -9.25
N GLN A 599 -31.54 20.44 -9.70
CA GLN A 599 -32.79 20.23 -10.43
C GLN A 599 -34.07 20.54 -9.63
N GLN A 600 -34.01 20.55 -8.29
CA GLN A 600 -35.15 20.91 -7.43
C GLN A 600 -35.21 22.41 -7.11
N ASN A 601 -34.16 23.17 -7.41
CA ASN A 601 -34.09 24.61 -7.09
C ASN A 601 -35.31 25.41 -7.58
N PRO A 602 -35.87 25.17 -8.78
CA PRO A 602 -37.06 25.89 -9.24
C PRO A 602 -38.29 25.73 -8.34
N ASP A 603 -38.40 24.62 -7.63
CA ASP A 603 -39.56 24.31 -6.78
C ASP A 603 -39.31 24.65 -5.30
N LYS A 604 -38.05 24.80 -4.91
CA LYS A 604 -37.62 24.92 -3.51
C LYS A 604 -37.01 26.28 -3.16
N ASN A 605 -36.68 27.09 -4.16
CA ASN A 605 -36.10 28.41 -3.92
C ASN A 605 -37.17 29.48 -3.68
N ARG A 606 -36.98 30.27 -2.62
CA ARG A 606 -37.78 31.46 -2.34
C ARG A 606 -37.18 32.64 -3.10
N SER A 607 -37.98 33.28 -3.96
CA SER A 607 -37.44 34.32 -4.83
C SER A 607 -38.44 35.40 -5.24
N LEU A 608 -37.91 36.55 -5.65
CA LEU A 608 -38.64 37.65 -6.27
C LEU A 608 -38.08 37.89 -7.68
N ARG A 609 -38.96 37.98 -8.68
CA ARG A 609 -38.60 38.32 -10.06
C ARG A 609 -39.21 39.64 -10.47
N GLY A 610 -38.38 40.57 -10.95
CA GLY A 610 -38.81 41.70 -11.76
C GLY A 610 -38.51 41.45 -13.24
N GLN A 611 -39.46 41.69 -14.14
CA GLN A 611 -39.28 41.47 -15.58
C GLN A 611 -39.96 42.57 -16.40
N VAL A 612 -39.31 42.96 -17.50
CA VAL A 612 -39.90 43.77 -18.56
C VAL A 612 -39.89 42.96 -19.85
N LEU A 613 -41.07 42.78 -20.43
CA LEU A 613 -41.29 42.08 -21.68
C LEU A 613 -41.80 43.08 -22.74
N SER A 614 -41.16 43.12 -23.90
CA SER A 614 -41.56 43.92 -25.06
C SER A 614 -41.85 43.00 -26.24
N ILE A 615 -43.05 43.11 -26.83
CA ILE A 615 -43.44 42.44 -28.07
C ILE A 615 -43.58 43.53 -29.13
N SER A 616 -42.53 43.73 -29.94
CA SER A 616 -42.45 44.91 -30.81
C SER A 616 -43.44 44.85 -31.97
N SER A 617 -43.76 43.67 -32.47
CA SER A 617 -44.77 43.49 -33.54
C SER A 617 -46.17 43.90 -33.10
N TRP A 618 -46.44 43.88 -31.79
CA TRP A 618 -47.71 44.25 -31.21
C TRP A 618 -47.65 45.56 -30.43
N ASP A 619 -46.48 46.20 -30.32
CA ASP A 619 -46.23 47.35 -29.44
C ASP A 619 -46.78 47.15 -28.02
N ILE A 620 -46.56 45.96 -27.46
CA ILE A 620 -46.96 45.62 -26.09
C ILE A 620 -45.72 45.65 -25.21
N THR A 621 -45.78 46.42 -24.12
CA THR A 621 -44.78 46.37 -23.04
C THR A 621 -45.45 45.92 -21.76
N ARG A 622 -44.94 44.87 -21.13
CA ARG A 622 -45.44 44.31 -19.87
C ARG A 622 -44.37 44.35 -18.80
N TYR A 623 -44.72 44.91 -17.66
CA TYR A 623 -43.94 44.91 -16.44
C TYR A 623 -44.51 43.86 -15.50
N SER A 624 -43.67 42.95 -15.02
CA SER A 624 -44.09 41.85 -14.15
C SER A 624 -43.27 41.83 -12.86
N LEU A 625 -43.96 41.60 -11.75
CA LEU A 625 -43.37 41.28 -10.46
C LEU A 625 -43.93 39.95 -9.98
N ASP A 626 -43.10 38.91 -9.86
CA ASP A 626 -43.48 37.58 -9.39
C ASP A 626 -42.78 37.24 -8.08
N PHE A 627 -43.51 36.65 -7.14
CA PHE A 627 -43.02 36.09 -5.89
C PHE A 627 -43.23 34.58 -5.89
N TYR A 628 -42.17 33.84 -5.55
CA TYR A 628 -42.13 32.39 -5.47
C TYR A 628 -41.82 31.98 -4.03
N ALA A 629 -42.61 31.06 -3.48
CA ALA A 629 -42.42 30.56 -2.12
C ALA A 629 -42.58 29.03 -2.06
N PRO A 630 -41.57 28.30 -1.56
CA PRO A 630 -41.64 26.86 -1.45
C PRO A 630 -42.60 26.40 -0.35
N HIS A 631 -43.13 25.20 -0.52
CA HIS A 631 -43.94 24.44 0.45
C HIS A 631 -43.39 23.00 0.52
N SER A 632 -43.75 22.24 1.57
CA SER A 632 -43.20 20.90 1.82
C SER A 632 -43.41 19.96 0.61
N SER A 633 -44.60 20.02 0.02
CA SER A 633 -45.01 19.20 -1.13
C SER A 633 -45.28 20.00 -2.40
N GLY A 634 -44.69 21.19 -2.56
CA GLY A 634 -45.06 22.07 -3.67
C GLY A 634 -44.49 23.48 -3.56
N PHE A 635 -45.08 24.44 -4.27
CA PHE A 635 -44.75 25.86 -4.15
C PHE A 635 -45.93 26.76 -4.51
N TRP A 636 -45.88 27.99 -4.01
CA TRP A 636 -46.79 29.07 -4.33
C TRP A 636 -46.14 30.06 -5.30
N ARG A 637 -46.95 30.56 -6.23
CA ARG A 637 -46.59 31.67 -7.09
C ARG A 637 -47.64 32.76 -6.99
N LEU A 638 -47.20 33.99 -6.80
CA LEU A 638 -48.04 35.19 -6.86
C LEU A 638 -47.39 36.18 -7.82
N GLY A 639 -48.14 36.75 -8.75
CA GLY A 639 -47.59 37.69 -9.71
C GLY A 639 -48.53 38.85 -10.00
N ASN A 640 -47.94 40.00 -10.28
CA ASN A 640 -48.65 41.18 -10.76
C ASN A 640 -48.08 41.60 -12.11
N ASP A 641 -48.96 41.88 -13.08
CA ASP A 641 -48.57 42.53 -14.33
C ASP A 641 -49.21 43.89 -14.48
N TYR A 642 -48.45 44.77 -15.12
CA TYR A 642 -48.93 45.99 -15.74
C TYR A 642 -48.54 45.99 -17.22
N GLN A 643 -49.52 45.99 -18.10
CA GLN A 643 -49.34 45.93 -19.54
C GLN A 643 -49.78 47.24 -20.20
N GLN A 644 -48.88 47.82 -20.97
CA GLN A 644 -49.12 48.98 -21.82
C GLN A 644 -49.19 48.53 -23.28
N THR A 645 -50.06 49.18 -24.05
CA THR A 645 -50.28 48.85 -25.47
C THR A 645 -50.48 50.15 -26.25
N SER A 646 -49.73 50.33 -27.35
CA SER A 646 -49.96 51.45 -28.27
C SER A 646 -51.21 51.24 -29.12
N THR A 647 -51.78 52.33 -29.65
CA THR A 647 -52.90 52.29 -30.61
C THR A 647 -52.64 51.28 -31.73
N ILE A 648 -53.63 50.44 -32.05
CA ILE A 648 -53.56 49.46 -33.15
C ILE A 648 -53.73 50.22 -34.47
N ASP A 649 -53.05 49.84 -35.55
CA ASP A 649 -53.08 50.53 -36.86
C ASP A 649 -54.45 50.57 -37.57
N ASN A 650 -55.49 50.01 -36.96
CA ASN A 650 -56.90 50.17 -37.38
C ASN A 650 -57.77 50.85 -36.31
N LEU A 651 -57.28 51.05 -35.08
CA LEU A 651 -57.99 51.68 -33.97
C LEU A 651 -57.60 53.18 -33.83
N GLN A 652 -57.97 54.03 -34.80
CA GLN A 652 -57.52 55.44 -34.84
C GLN A 652 -58.18 56.38 -33.81
N SER A 653 -59.12 55.93 -32.97
CA SER A 653 -59.97 56.83 -32.16
C SER A 653 -60.08 56.51 -30.65
N SER A 654 -59.54 55.40 -30.15
CA SER A 654 -59.66 55.01 -28.73
C SER A 654 -58.29 54.86 -28.07
N ASP A 655 -58.06 55.64 -27.01
CA ASP A 655 -56.91 55.43 -26.11
C ASP A 655 -57.07 54.05 -25.46
N LEU A 656 -56.12 53.14 -25.72
CA LEU A 656 -56.20 51.77 -25.25
C LEU A 656 -55.92 51.76 -23.75
N ARG A 657 -56.91 51.29 -22.97
CA ARG A 657 -56.74 51.14 -21.53
C ARG A 657 -55.65 50.11 -21.23
N ASN A 658 -54.67 50.51 -20.41
CA ASN A 658 -53.65 49.60 -19.88
C ASN A 658 -54.29 48.47 -19.07
N GLU A 659 -53.68 47.29 -19.10
CA GLU A 659 -54.18 46.12 -18.38
C GLU A 659 -53.39 45.90 -17.09
N HIS A 660 -54.11 45.67 -15.99
CA HIS A 660 -53.57 45.22 -14.72
C HIS A 660 -53.99 43.77 -14.47
N ARG A 661 -53.04 42.91 -14.11
CA ARG A 661 -53.31 41.50 -13.79
C ARG A 661 -52.78 41.10 -12.43
N LEU A 662 -53.55 40.30 -11.72
CA LEU A 662 -53.13 39.59 -10.51
C LEU A 662 -53.30 38.09 -10.77
N ARG A 663 -52.18 37.37 -10.75
CA ARG A 663 -52.13 35.91 -10.93
C ARG A 663 -51.68 35.23 -9.65
N GLY A 664 -52.26 34.09 -9.34
CA GLY A 664 -51.80 33.25 -8.25
C GLY A 664 -51.95 31.78 -8.61
N SER A 665 -50.99 30.94 -8.23
CA SER A 665 -51.12 29.50 -8.37
C SER A 665 -50.43 28.73 -7.24
N TYR A 666 -50.94 27.52 -7.01
CA TYR A 666 -50.34 26.53 -6.13
C TYR A 666 -50.02 25.28 -6.93
N HIS A 667 -48.75 24.90 -6.93
CA HIS A 667 -48.27 23.66 -7.54
C HIS A 667 -48.03 22.62 -6.45
N GLN A 668 -48.71 21.49 -6.54
CA GLN A 668 -48.60 20.34 -5.65
C GLN A 668 -47.86 19.20 -6.36
N GLN A 669 -46.81 18.69 -5.74
CA GLN A 669 -46.06 17.52 -6.19
C GLN A 669 -46.47 16.27 -5.41
N PHE A 670 -46.64 15.17 -6.13
CA PHE A 670 -46.83 13.81 -5.61
C PHE A 670 -45.65 12.93 -6.07
N SER A 671 -45.71 11.62 -5.84
CA SER A 671 -44.62 10.71 -6.23
C SER A 671 -44.42 10.60 -7.74
N ASP A 672 -45.51 10.43 -8.50
CA ASP A 672 -45.49 10.21 -9.96
C ASP A 672 -46.45 11.16 -10.70
N SER A 673 -46.93 12.19 -10.01
CA SER A 673 -47.84 13.19 -10.57
C SER A 673 -47.64 14.56 -9.94
N SER A 674 -48.17 15.58 -10.59
CA SER A 674 -48.29 16.92 -10.03
C SER A 674 -49.60 17.56 -10.47
N ALA A 675 -50.10 18.49 -9.65
CA ALA A 675 -51.29 19.27 -9.94
C ALA A 675 -50.99 20.76 -9.73
N GLU A 676 -51.50 21.61 -10.61
CA GLU A 676 -51.51 23.05 -10.39
C GLU A 676 -52.93 23.58 -10.48
N ILE A 677 -53.28 24.46 -9.54
CA ILE A 677 -54.51 25.24 -9.58
C ILE A 677 -54.11 26.70 -9.45
N GLY A 678 -54.68 27.55 -10.31
CA GLY A 678 -54.41 28.98 -10.30
C GLY A 678 -55.60 29.81 -10.74
N PHE A 679 -55.47 31.11 -10.49
CA PHE A 679 -56.40 32.15 -10.91
C PHE A 679 -55.66 33.28 -11.61
N ASP A 680 -56.38 34.00 -12.47
CA ASP A 680 -55.89 35.19 -13.20
C ASP A 680 -57.00 36.24 -13.23
N ILE A 681 -56.84 37.31 -12.46
CA ILE A 681 -57.78 38.43 -12.44
C ILE A 681 -57.18 39.54 -13.29
N ALA A 682 -57.89 39.95 -14.35
CA ALA A 682 -57.44 41.00 -15.26
C ALA A 682 -58.46 42.14 -15.36
N ASP A 683 -57.99 43.37 -15.31
CA ASP A 683 -58.77 44.58 -15.56
C ASP A 683 -58.10 45.39 -16.67
N GLY A 684 -58.84 45.71 -17.73
CA GLY A 684 -58.29 46.23 -18.98
C GLY A 684 -59.41 46.60 -19.97
N ILE A 685 -59.23 46.24 -21.24
CA ILE A 685 -60.25 46.46 -22.29
C ILE A 685 -61.35 45.39 -22.18
N GLY A 686 -62.60 45.84 -22.17
CA GLY A 686 -63.77 44.97 -21.94
C GLY A 686 -64.02 44.71 -20.47
N ASP A 687 -64.79 43.66 -20.18
CA ASP A 687 -65.16 43.30 -18.81
C ASP A 687 -63.97 42.75 -18.02
N GLN A 688 -64.04 42.88 -16.71
CA GLN A 688 -63.07 42.27 -15.81
C GLN A 688 -63.07 40.75 -15.99
N ARG A 689 -61.89 40.17 -16.23
CA ARG A 689 -61.74 38.73 -16.47
C ARG A 689 -61.36 38.05 -15.17
N LEU A 690 -62.10 37.00 -14.80
CA LEU A 690 -61.70 36.04 -13.77
C LEU A 690 -61.41 34.71 -14.47
N GLY A 691 -60.12 34.43 -14.64
CA GLY A 691 -59.62 33.19 -15.21
C GLY A 691 -59.34 32.15 -14.12
N LEU A 692 -59.61 30.89 -14.44
CA LEU A 692 -59.24 29.74 -13.62
C LEU A 692 -58.41 28.77 -14.47
N ILE A 693 -57.32 28.26 -13.90
CA ILE A 693 -56.42 27.33 -14.58
C ILE A 693 -56.23 26.12 -13.69
N GLY A 694 -56.42 24.94 -14.25
CA GLY A 694 -56.12 23.67 -13.61
C GLY A 694 -55.32 22.79 -14.55
N HIS A 695 -54.25 22.18 -14.05
CA HIS A 695 -53.59 21.13 -14.79
C HIS A 695 -53.13 19.99 -13.92
N TYR A 696 -53.14 18.78 -14.50
CA TYR A 696 -52.74 17.55 -13.84
C TYR A 696 -51.77 16.81 -14.76
N GLN A 697 -50.55 16.61 -14.27
CA GLN A 697 -49.49 15.89 -14.94
C GLN A 697 -49.22 14.58 -14.21
N PHE A 698 -49.02 13.48 -14.95
CA PHE A 698 -48.68 12.19 -14.38
C PHE A 698 -47.75 11.40 -15.31
N ALA A 699 -46.88 10.61 -14.71
CA ALA A 699 -46.03 9.65 -15.41
C ALA A 699 -46.76 8.31 -15.52
N ILE A 700 -46.87 7.79 -16.74
CA ILE A 700 -47.39 6.43 -16.99
C ILE A 700 -46.28 5.41 -16.69
N ASN A 701 -45.05 5.74 -17.05
CA ASN A 701 -43.81 5.04 -16.72
C ASN A 701 -42.62 6.02 -16.80
N ASP A 702 -41.39 5.52 -16.64
CA ASP A 702 -40.17 6.34 -16.67
C ASP A 702 -39.92 7.06 -18.01
N ASP A 703 -40.57 6.64 -19.09
CA ASP A 703 -40.38 7.15 -20.46
C ASP A 703 -41.58 7.94 -20.98
N TRP A 704 -42.74 7.85 -20.34
CA TRP A 704 -43.99 8.44 -20.82
C TRP A 704 -44.67 9.30 -19.77
N GLN A 705 -44.80 10.60 -20.07
CA GLN A 705 -45.53 11.58 -19.26
C GLN A 705 -46.72 12.15 -20.03
N ALA A 706 -47.83 12.35 -19.32
CA ALA A 706 -49.03 12.98 -19.85
C ALA A 706 -49.48 14.14 -18.96
N LYS A 707 -50.07 15.16 -19.57
CA LYS A 707 -50.60 16.35 -18.90
C LYS A 707 -51.96 16.70 -19.47
N PHE A 708 -52.94 16.87 -18.59
CA PHE A 708 -54.24 17.45 -18.92
C PHE A 708 -54.31 18.88 -18.38
N SER A 709 -54.89 19.79 -19.14
CA SER A 709 -55.11 21.17 -18.73
C SER A 709 -56.52 21.62 -19.04
N LEU A 710 -57.12 22.35 -18.11
CA LEU A 710 -58.40 23.02 -18.27
C LEU A 710 -58.21 24.48 -17.86
N SER A 711 -58.59 25.39 -18.74
CA SER A 711 -58.51 26.82 -18.52
C SER A 711 -59.87 27.45 -18.84
N LEU A 712 -60.37 28.29 -17.95
CA LEU A 712 -61.62 29.03 -18.13
C LEU A 712 -61.31 30.52 -18.15
N ASN A 713 -61.89 31.26 -19.09
CA ASN A 713 -61.70 32.71 -19.27
C ASN A 713 -60.23 33.13 -19.15
N SER A 714 -59.35 32.41 -19.82
CA SER A 714 -57.90 32.54 -19.67
C SER A 714 -57.29 33.55 -20.64
N HIS A 715 -56.08 33.99 -20.31
CA HIS A 715 -55.28 34.88 -21.16
C HIS A 715 -54.76 34.16 -22.40
N ILE A 716 -54.80 34.82 -23.56
CA ILE A 716 -54.33 34.26 -24.83
C ILE A 716 -53.46 35.25 -25.59
N GLU A 717 -52.25 34.82 -25.97
CA GLU A 717 -51.26 35.60 -26.73
C GLU A 717 -51.07 35.01 -28.13
N ALA A 718 -52.09 35.15 -28.98
CA ALA A 718 -52.02 34.67 -30.37
C ALA A 718 -52.02 35.80 -31.41
N SER A 719 -52.47 37.00 -31.03
CA SER A 719 -52.44 38.24 -31.82
C SER A 719 -52.56 39.44 -30.89
N LYS A 720 -52.31 40.66 -31.40
CA LYS A 720 -52.49 41.89 -30.63
C LYS A 720 -53.92 42.02 -30.09
N LEU A 721 -54.94 41.79 -30.92
CA LEU A 721 -56.35 41.93 -30.53
C LEU A 721 -56.78 40.87 -29.50
N LEU A 722 -56.35 39.61 -29.65
CA LEU A 722 -56.61 38.57 -28.66
C LEU A 722 -55.91 38.84 -27.33
N THR A 723 -54.68 39.35 -27.37
CA THR A 723 -53.91 39.67 -26.16
C THR A 723 -54.55 40.77 -25.33
N VAL A 724 -55.19 41.75 -25.97
CA VAL A 724 -55.71 42.95 -25.28
C VAL A 724 -57.19 42.79 -24.92
N ALA A 725 -57.99 42.15 -25.77
CA ALA A 725 -59.45 42.12 -25.64
C ALA A 725 -60.05 40.71 -25.77
N GLY A 726 -59.23 39.66 -25.85
CA GLY A 726 -59.67 38.27 -25.94
C GLY A 726 -59.70 37.53 -24.61
N GLN A 727 -60.44 36.43 -24.60
CA GLN A 727 -60.42 35.40 -23.56
C GLN A 727 -60.66 34.02 -24.18
N ASP A 728 -60.09 32.99 -23.56
CA ASP A 728 -60.14 31.62 -24.08
C ASP A 728 -60.56 30.62 -23.01
N ASN A 729 -61.49 29.72 -23.36
CA ASN A 729 -61.72 28.49 -22.62
C ASN A 729 -60.97 27.35 -23.33
N THR A 730 -60.00 26.76 -22.66
CA THR A 730 -59.09 25.78 -23.25
C THR A 730 -59.24 24.42 -22.58
N LEU A 731 -59.37 23.36 -23.38
CA LEU A 731 -59.13 21.98 -22.95
C LEU A 731 -57.87 21.46 -23.66
N GLY A 732 -56.84 21.12 -22.89
CA GLY A 732 -55.54 20.72 -23.42
C GLY A 732 -55.10 19.32 -22.98
N PHE A 733 -54.40 18.66 -23.88
CA PHE A 733 -53.68 17.41 -23.64
C PHE A 733 -52.25 17.54 -24.16
N SER A 734 -51.28 17.16 -23.35
CA SER A 734 -49.88 17.08 -23.76
C SER A 734 -49.28 15.75 -23.35
N THR A 735 -48.40 15.21 -24.18
CA THR A 735 -47.69 13.97 -23.89
C THR A 735 -46.25 14.06 -24.34
N HIS A 736 -45.34 13.51 -23.54
CA HIS A 736 -43.93 13.40 -23.83
C HIS A 736 -43.52 11.94 -23.71
N TYR A 737 -42.95 11.37 -24.77
CA TYR A 737 -42.52 9.98 -24.85
C TYR A 737 -41.04 9.91 -25.24
N ARG A 738 -40.22 9.35 -24.36
CA ARG A 738 -38.80 9.10 -24.58
C ARG A 738 -38.63 7.74 -25.27
N LEU A 739 -38.21 7.75 -26.53
CA LEU A 739 -38.01 6.53 -27.33
C LEU A 739 -36.69 5.85 -26.95
N THR A 740 -35.63 6.65 -26.79
CA THR A 740 -34.30 6.23 -26.36
C THR A 740 -33.70 7.31 -25.45
N ASN A 741 -32.48 7.11 -24.94
CA ASN A 741 -31.80 8.15 -24.15
C ASN A 741 -31.45 9.42 -24.96
N ARG A 742 -31.64 9.41 -26.29
CA ARG A 742 -31.39 10.55 -27.18
C ARG A 742 -32.63 11.02 -27.93
N GLU A 743 -33.57 10.11 -28.21
CA GLU A 743 -34.75 10.40 -29.02
C GLU A 743 -35.98 10.63 -28.15
N SER A 744 -36.73 11.70 -28.41
CA SER A 744 -38.01 11.97 -27.74
C SER A 744 -39.07 12.53 -28.69
N LEU A 745 -40.33 12.25 -28.35
CA LEU A 745 -41.53 12.69 -29.03
C LEU A 745 -42.36 13.53 -28.07
N SER A 746 -42.77 14.72 -28.49
CA SER A 746 -43.69 15.58 -27.73
C SER A 746 -44.90 15.93 -28.58
N LEU A 747 -46.10 15.73 -28.06
CA LEU A 747 -47.36 16.12 -28.69
C LEU A 747 -48.14 17.01 -27.73
N ARG A 748 -48.66 18.13 -28.23
CA ARG A 748 -49.60 19.01 -27.57
C ARG A 748 -50.81 19.18 -28.46
N LEU A 749 -52.01 19.06 -27.89
CA LEU A 749 -53.29 19.28 -28.54
C LEU A 749 -54.14 20.14 -27.63
N ASN A 750 -54.66 21.26 -28.12
CA ASN A 750 -55.62 22.07 -27.38
C ASN A 750 -56.89 22.30 -28.20
N TYR A 751 -58.01 22.35 -27.52
CA TYR A 751 -59.28 22.80 -28.04
C TYR A 751 -59.61 24.16 -27.40
N HIS A 752 -60.03 25.11 -28.23
CA HIS A 752 -60.24 26.51 -27.88
C HIS A 752 -61.69 26.92 -28.14
N ASP A 753 -62.23 27.72 -27.22
CA ASP A 753 -63.47 28.47 -27.37
C ASP A 753 -63.18 29.94 -27.07
N LEU A 754 -63.03 30.70 -28.15
CA LEU A 754 -62.51 32.07 -28.15
C LEU A 754 -63.65 33.07 -28.13
N LYS A 755 -63.56 34.02 -27.19
CA LYS A 755 -64.48 35.14 -27.07
C LYS A 755 -63.74 36.46 -26.87
N THR A 756 -64.42 37.55 -27.15
CA THR A 756 -63.98 38.87 -26.67
C THR A 756 -64.28 38.99 -25.18
N ARG A 757 -63.64 39.95 -24.51
CA ARG A 757 -63.95 40.37 -23.14
C ARG A 757 -65.28 41.13 -23.02
N PHE A 758 -66.02 41.27 -24.12
CA PHE A 758 -67.39 41.80 -24.15
C PHE A 758 -68.43 40.67 -24.36
N ASP A 759 -68.01 39.41 -24.22
CA ASP A 759 -68.80 38.19 -24.46
C ASP A 759 -69.29 38.01 -25.92
N ASP A 760 -68.61 38.63 -26.89
CA ASP A 760 -68.83 38.32 -28.31
C ASP A 760 -68.05 37.06 -28.70
N ASN A 761 -68.67 36.14 -29.46
CA ASN A 761 -68.02 34.91 -29.93
C ASN A 761 -67.04 35.21 -31.08
N ILE A 762 -65.78 34.80 -30.94
CA ILE A 762 -64.77 34.91 -32.00
C ILE A 762 -64.75 33.61 -32.82
N GLY A 763 -64.71 32.45 -32.15
CA GLY A 763 -64.70 31.16 -32.83
C GLY A 763 -64.24 30.00 -31.97
N GLN A 764 -64.34 28.79 -32.53
CA GLN A 764 -63.99 27.54 -31.85
C GLN A 764 -63.09 26.69 -32.73
N GLY A 765 -62.15 25.95 -32.13
CA GLY A 765 -61.25 25.12 -32.90
C GLY A 765 -60.17 24.44 -32.09
N TRP A 766 -59.10 24.04 -32.75
CA TRP A 766 -58.00 23.32 -32.09
C TRP A 766 -56.63 23.74 -32.63
N ASP A 767 -55.61 23.57 -31.81
CA ASP A 767 -54.22 23.64 -32.23
C ASP A 767 -53.44 22.37 -31.82
N MET A 768 -52.42 22.04 -32.59
CA MET A 768 -51.57 20.87 -32.38
C MET A 768 -50.12 21.24 -32.63
N ASN A 769 -49.23 20.79 -31.74
CA ASN A 769 -47.79 20.82 -31.91
C ASN A 769 -47.24 19.41 -31.72
N LEU A 770 -46.54 18.89 -32.72
CA LEU A 770 -45.83 17.61 -32.68
C LEU A 770 -44.34 17.88 -32.90
N ARG A 771 -43.50 17.46 -31.96
CA ARG A 771 -42.05 17.63 -32.03
C ARG A 771 -41.33 16.30 -31.83
N VAL A 772 -40.42 15.98 -32.75
CA VAL A 772 -39.47 14.88 -32.64
C VAL A 772 -38.10 15.49 -32.38
N THR A 773 -37.39 15.03 -31.35
CA THR A 773 -36.09 15.59 -30.94
C THR A 773 -35.05 14.47 -30.86
N GLU A 774 -33.84 14.77 -31.31
CA GLU A 774 -32.64 13.93 -31.18
C GLU A 774 -31.55 14.69 -30.40
N GLN A 775 -31.02 14.07 -29.35
CA GLN A 775 -29.98 14.62 -28.51
C GLN A 775 -28.59 14.26 -29.05
N LEU A 776 -27.88 15.26 -29.59
CA LEU A 776 -26.55 15.09 -30.16
C LEU A 776 -25.47 15.02 -29.07
N PHE A 777 -25.54 15.94 -28.09
CA PHE A 777 -24.66 15.97 -26.91
C PHE A 777 -25.51 16.04 -25.64
N ILE A 778 -25.38 15.03 -24.78
CA ILE A 778 -26.10 14.93 -23.49
C ILE A 778 -25.39 15.74 -22.40
N ASN A 779 -24.05 15.80 -22.46
CA ASN A 779 -23.25 16.55 -21.52
C ASN A 779 -23.48 18.04 -21.69
N ASP A 780 -23.34 18.77 -20.60
CA ASP A 780 -23.48 20.20 -20.52
C ASP A 780 -22.25 20.92 -21.16
N PRO A 781 -22.41 21.82 -22.15
CA PRO A 781 -23.66 22.31 -22.75
C PRO A 781 -24.32 21.29 -23.68
N ALA A 782 -25.63 21.12 -23.48
CA ALA A 782 -26.44 20.15 -24.21
C ALA A 782 -26.81 20.68 -25.61
N TRP A 783 -26.78 19.81 -26.61
CA TRP A 783 -27.17 20.14 -27.99
C TRP A 783 -28.16 19.13 -28.56
N GLN A 784 -29.28 19.63 -29.06
CA GLN A 784 -30.33 18.83 -29.69
C GLN A 784 -30.70 19.35 -31.08
N ALA A 785 -31.11 18.45 -31.95
CA ALA A 785 -31.77 18.73 -33.23
C ALA A 785 -33.23 18.30 -33.14
N TYR A 786 -34.14 18.98 -33.83
CA TYR A 786 -35.56 18.62 -33.80
C TYR A 786 -36.26 18.89 -35.13
N ALA A 787 -37.36 18.16 -35.35
CA ALA A 787 -38.36 18.44 -36.36
C ALA A 787 -39.71 18.73 -35.66
N ASP A 788 -40.41 19.76 -36.11
CA ASP A 788 -41.62 20.28 -35.46
C ASP A 788 -42.73 20.56 -36.49
N ILE A 789 -43.94 20.12 -36.16
CA ILE A 789 -45.17 20.36 -36.90
C ILE A 789 -46.11 21.14 -35.99
N SER A 790 -46.41 22.38 -36.36
CA SER A 790 -47.33 23.26 -35.63
C SER A 790 -48.51 23.60 -36.52
N THR A 791 -49.74 23.32 -36.08
CA THR A 791 -50.95 23.56 -36.87
C THR A 791 -52.10 24.05 -36.01
N HIS A 792 -52.97 24.89 -36.57
CA HIS A 792 -54.25 25.23 -35.94
C HIS A 792 -55.37 25.28 -36.97
N ASN A 793 -56.59 25.09 -36.50
CA ASN A 793 -57.80 25.28 -37.29
C ASN A 793 -58.90 25.85 -36.38
N ILE A 794 -59.22 27.12 -36.58
CA ILE A 794 -60.23 27.88 -35.84
C ILE A 794 -61.37 28.23 -36.78
N LYS A 795 -62.57 27.75 -36.47
CA LYS A 795 -63.80 28.12 -37.17
C LYS A 795 -64.31 29.44 -36.59
N HIS A 796 -64.24 30.50 -37.39
CA HIS A 796 -64.76 31.81 -37.02
C HIS A 796 -66.27 31.79 -36.84
N ASP A 797 -66.78 32.50 -35.83
CA ASP A 797 -68.20 32.80 -35.70
C ASP A 797 -68.59 33.88 -36.72
N SER A 798 -69.78 33.74 -37.32
CA SER A 798 -70.32 34.69 -38.30
C SER A 798 -71.15 35.82 -37.68
N SER A 799 -71.42 35.73 -36.38
CA SER A 799 -72.17 36.76 -35.63
C SER A 799 -71.35 38.05 -35.56
N PRO A 800 -71.98 39.23 -35.71
CA PRO A 800 -71.28 40.49 -35.53
C PRO A 800 -70.71 40.60 -34.10
N LEU A 801 -69.47 41.09 -33.96
CA LEU A 801 -68.85 41.36 -32.66
C LEU A 801 -69.41 42.66 -32.07
N THR A 802 -70.67 42.62 -31.62
CA THR A 802 -71.44 43.81 -31.24
C THR A 802 -70.84 44.60 -30.09
N GLY A 803 -70.44 43.94 -29.00
CA GLY A 803 -69.89 44.59 -27.81
C GLY A 803 -68.55 45.26 -28.12
N PHE A 804 -67.65 44.54 -28.77
CA PHE A 804 -66.35 45.06 -29.17
C PHE A 804 -66.47 46.24 -30.16
N ASN A 805 -67.30 46.12 -31.20
CA ASN A 805 -67.47 47.20 -32.19
C ASN A 805 -68.16 48.44 -31.62
N GLN A 806 -69.07 48.28 -30.65
CA GLN A 806 -69.68 49.40 -29.94
C GLN A 806 -68.65 50.18 -29.10
N TRP A 807 -67.69 49.48 -28.48
CA TRP A 807 -66.59 50.10 -27.77
C TRP A 807 -65.57 50.75 -28.73
N TYR A 808 -65.20 50.06 -29.81
CA TYR A 808 -64.20 50.52 -30.78
C TYR A 808 -64.64 51.78 -31.55
N GLN A 809 -65.91 51.88 -31.97
CA GLN A 809 -66.45 53.03 -32.72
C GLN A 809 -65.70 53.37 -34.02
N GLY A 810 -65.09 52.38 -34.69
CA GLY A 810 -64.39 52.59 -35.95
C GLY A 810 -65.28 52.64 -37.19
N ASN A 811 -64.71 53.15 -38.29
CA ASN A 811 -65.39 53.26 -39.59
C ASN A 811 -65.61 51.90 -40.28
N THR A 812 -64.77 50.91 -39.96
CA THR A 812 -64.87 49.54 -40.49
C THR A 812 -65.10 48.58 -39.33
N PRO A 813 -66.17 47.77 -39.33
CA PRO A 813 -66.42 46.84 -38.23
C PRO A 813 -65.35 45.75 -38.19
N ILE A 814 -64.82 45.49 -36.99
CA ILE A 814 -63.90 44.39 -36.71
C ILE A 814 -64.68 43.08 -36.67
N THR A 815 -64.07 42.05 -37.23
CA THR A 815 -64.63 40.71 -37.41
C THR A 815 -63.73 39.65 -36.77
N SER A 816 -64.23 38.43 -36.64
CA SER A 816 -63.48 37.30 -36.06
C SER A 816 -62.15 37.02 -36.76
N SER A 817 -62.03 37.29 -38.07
CA SER A 817 -60.77 37.10 -38.82
C SER A 817 -59.68 38.10 -38.48
N ASP A 818 -60.02 39.24 -37.86
CA ASP A 818 -59.03 40.22 -37.41
C ASP A 818 -58.36 39.75 -36.10
N PHE A 819 -59.02 38.89 -35.32
CA PHE A 819 -58.49 38.35 -34.07
C PHE A 819 -57.50 37.20 -34.29
N ILE A 820 -57.78 36.29 -35.23
CA ILE A 820 -56.90 35.14 -35.49
C ILE A 820 -57.13 34.58 -36.90
N ALA A 821 -56.09 34.05 -37.53
CA ALA A 821 -56.21 33.35 -38.80
C ALA A 821 -56.96 32.00 -38.65
N ASN A 822 -57.81 31.66 -39.63
CA ASN A 822 -58.62 30.43 -39.55
C ASN A 822 -57.77 29.14 -39.54
N ARG A 823 -56.60 29.16 -40.19
CA ARG A 823 -55.74 28.01 -40.41
C ARG A 823 -54.30 28.49 -40.41
N TYR A 824 -53.47 27.70 -39.77
CA TYR A 824 -52.02 27.87 -39.74
C TYR A 824 -51.41 26.48 -39.79
N GLN A 825 -50.36 26.31 -40.56
CA GLN A 825 -49.59 25.07 -40.55
C GLN A 825 -48.14 25.39 -40.90
N ARG A 826 -47.24 25.00 -40.02
CA ARG A 826 -45.80 25.19 -40.13
C ARG A 826 -45.09 23.85 -39.90
N LEU A 827 -44.22 23.50 -40.84
CA LEU A 827 -43.28 22.40 -40.73
C LEU A 827 -41.88 23.00 -40.54
N SER A 828 -41.11 22.56 -39.55
CA SER A 828 -39.79 23.12 -39.31
C SER A 828 -38.77 22.09 -38.86
N ILE A 829 -37.51 22.38 -39.14
CA ILE A 829 -36.34 21.67 -38.62
C ILE A 829 -35.48 22.70 -37.90
N GLY A 830 -35.03 22.38 -36.71
CA GLY A 830 -34.24 23.28 -35.89
C GLY A 830 -33.23 22.58 -35.02
N GLN A 831 -32.49 23.39 -34.28
CA GLN A 831 -31.51 22.95 -33.31
C GLN A 831 -31.53 23.87 -32.10
N ARG A 832 -31.16 23.33 -30.94
CA ARG A 832 -31.04 24.07 -29.70
C ARG A 832 -29.77 23.68 -28.95
N LEU A 833 -28.92 24.65 -28.68
CA LEU A 833 -27.76 24.54 -27.79
C LEU A 833 -28.12 25.23 -26.46
N TYR A 834 -27.88 24.58 -25.32
CA TYR A 834 -28.23 25.16 -24.03
C TYR A 834 -27.34 24.70 -22.87
N HIS A 835 -27.12 25.61 -21.93
CA HIS A 835 -26.50 25.43 -20.62
C HIS A 835 -27.48 26.01 -19.60
N GLY A 836 -28.40 25.18 -19.11
CA GLY A 836 -29.51 25.63 -18.28
C GLY A 836 -30.52 26.55 -18.99
N THR A 837 -31.49 27.06 -18.24
CA THR A 837 -32.48 28.02 -18.74
C THR A 837 -32.46 29.26 -17.84
N PRO A 838 -32.06 30.44 -18.35
CA PRO A 838 -32.16 31.70 -17.64
C PRO A 838 -33.60 32.04 -17.28
N GLY A 839 -33.78 32.84 -16.23
CA GLY A 839 -35.08 33.34 -15.84
C GLY A 839 -35.96 32.30 -15.14
N LEU A 840 -35.38 31.25 -14.57
CA LEU A 840 -36.04 30.32 -13.66
C LEU A 840 -35.58 30.59 -12.21
N PRO A 841 -36.47 30.39 -11.21
CA PRO A 841 -36.12 30.54 -9.80
C PRO A 841 -34.99 29.57 -9.43
N GLY A 842 -33.87 30.10 -8.94
CA GLY A 842 -32.68 29.32 -8.63
C GLY A 842 -31.92 28.74 -9.83
N PRO A 843 -30.60 28.58 -9.71
CA PRO A 843 -29.76 28.00 -10.75
C PRO A 843 -29.90 26.47 -10.79
N THR A 844 -30.16 25.88 -11.96
CA THR A 844 -30.12 24.42 -12.15
C THR A 844 -28.74 23.92 -12.59
N VAL A 845 -27.91 24.85 -13.07
CA VAL A 845 -26.51 24.67 -13.50
C VAL A 845 -25.76 25.95 -13.12
N PRO A 846 -24.41 25.92 -13.03
CA PRO A 846 -23.61 27.11 -12.75
C PRO A 846 -23.84 28.26 -13.73
N SER A 847 -23.56 29.49 -13.30
CA SER A 847 -23.56 30.68 -14.17
C SER A 847 -22.34 30.66 -15.12
N PRO A 848 -22.44 31.17 -16.36
CA PRO A 848 -23.60 31.81 -16.97
C PRO A 848 -24.56 30.82 -17.62
N ARG A 849 -25.87 30.99 -17.42
CA ARG A 849 -26.91 30.18 -18.10
C ARG A 849 -27.18 30.75 -19.48
N TYR A 850 -27.31 29.90 -20.49
CA TYR A 850 -27.62 30.38 -21.84
C TYR A 850 -28.30 29.32 -22.70
N TRP A 851 -29.00 29.78 -23.73
CA TRP A 851 -29.48 28.91 -24.81
C TRP A 851 -29.59 29.67 -26.12
N LEU A 852 -29.44 28.94 -27.23
CA LEU A 852 -29.62 29.41 -28.59
C LEU A 852 -30.46 28.38 -29.33
N ASP A 853 -31.62 28.80 -29.85
CA ASP A 853 -32.55 27.99 -30.64
C ASP A 853 -32.71 28.63 -32.02
N THR A 854 -32.48 27.83 -33.06
CA THR A 854 -32.61 28.26 -34.45
C THR A 854 -33.43 27.25 -35.22
N SER A 855 -34.43 27.69 -35.98
CA SER A 855 -35.18 26.79 -36.87
C SER A 855 -35.53 27.41 -38.22
N LEU A 856 -35.48 26.57 -39.25
CA LEU A 856 -35.98 26.86 -40.57
C LEU A 856 -37.34 26.18 -40.74
N GLY A 857 -38.36 26.97 -41.06
CA GLY A 857 -39.74 26.54 -41.23
C GLY A 857 -40.27 26.78 -42.64
N TYR A 858 -41.36 26.11 -42.95
CA TYR A 858 -42.19 26.35 -44.14
C TYR A 858 -43.65 26.38 -43.72
N ASN A 859 -44.32 27.51 -43.97
CA ASN A 859 -45.75 27.67 -43.75
C ASN A 859 -46.50 27.16 -44.99
N THR A 860 -47.20 26.03 -44.86
CA THR A 860 -47.88 25.38 -45.98
C THR A 860 -49.18 26.09 -46.37
N VAL A 861 -49.78 26.88 -45.47
CA VAL A 861 -51.00 27.66 -45.75
C VAL A 861 -50.66 28.90 -46.58
N THR A 862 -49.61 29.63 -46.19
CA THR A 862 -49.18 30.84 -46.93
C THR A 862 -48.18 30.54 -48.04
N SER A 863 -47.66 29.30 -48.11
CA SER A 863 -46.62 28.85 -49.04
C SER A 863 -45.32 29.65 -48.96
N LYS A 864 -44.96 30.13 -47.76
CA LYS A 864 -43.74 30.94 -47.53
C LYS A 864 -42.77 30.24 -46.57
N PRO A 865 -41.45 30.37 -46.77
CA PRO A 865 -40.45 29.97 -45.78
C PRO A 865 -40.51 30.89 -44.56
N ASP A 866 -40.13 30.35 -43.40
CA ASP A 866 -40.05 31.04 -42.12
C ASP A 866 -38.70 30.75 -41.44
N LEU A 867 -38.16 31.72 -40.70
CA LEU A 867 -36.96 31.59 -39.89
C LEU A 867 -37.30 31.99 -38.46
N THR A 868 -36.85 31.20 -37.48
CA THR A 868 -36.94 31.52 -36.06
C THR A 868 -35.54 31.54 -35.45
N LEU A 869 -35.24 32.61 -34.72
CA LEU A 869 -34.03 32.76 -33.92
C LEU A 869 -34.45 33.16 -32.50
N SER A 870 -34.11 32.34 -31.53
CA SER A 870 -34.38 32.65 -30.13
C SER A 870 -33.11 32.41 -29.31
N ALA A 871 -32.83 33.29 -28.35
CA ALA A 871 -31.67 33.18 -27.50
C ALA A 871 -31.97 33.68 -26.09
N GLY A 872 -31.26 33.13 -25.10
CA GLY A 872 -31.30 33.58 -23.73
C GLY A 872 -29.91 33.58 -23.11
N LEU A 873 -29.62 34.58 -22.28
CA LEU A 873 -28.41 34.69 -21.48
C LEU A 873 -28.80 35.14 -20.07
N GLY A 874 -28.29 34.46 -19.06
CA GLY A 874 -28.46 34.75 -17.64
C GLY A 874 -27.10 34.75 -16.96
N TRP A 875 -26.85 35.76 -16.15
CA TRP A 875 -25.60 35.91 -15.43
C TRP A 875 -25.86 36.17 -13.95
N GLU A 876 -25.15 35.43 -13.11
CA GLU A 876 -25.08 35.67 -11.69
C GLU A 876 -24.39 37.01 -11.39
N ILE A 877 -25.01 37.83 -10.53
CA ILE A 877 -24.40 39.08 -10.05
C ILE A 877 -23.91 38.91 -8.61
N LEU A 878 -24.76 38.43 -7.71
CA LEU A 878 -24.47 38.22 -6.29
C LEU A 878 -25.13 36.93 -5.81
N GLY A 879 -24.35 35.91 -5.46
CA GLY A 879 -24.88 34.69 -4.85
C GLY A 879 -25.81 33.92 -5.79
N SER A 880 -27.05 33.62 -5.39
CA SER A 880 -27.99 32.83 -6.21
C SER A 880 -28.95 33.69 -7.06
N ASP A 881 -28.61 34.97 -7.26
CA ASP A 881 -29.36 35.91 -8.10
C ASP A 881 -29.02 35.79 -9.58
N GLU A 882 -29.89 36.28 -10.47
CA GLU A 882 -29.62 36.28 -11.91
C GLU A 882 -30.22 37.49 -12.63
N LEU A 883 -29.37 38.19 -13.39
CA LEU A 883 -29.82 39.11 -14.43
C LEU A 883 -29.88 38.36 -15.76
N TYR A 884 -31.03 38.37 -16.43
CA TYR A 884 -31.23 37.64 -17.67
C TYR A 884 -31.87 38.48 -18.77
N LEU A 885 -31.46 38.18 -20.01
CA LEU A 885 -32.01 38.71 -21.24
C LEU A 885 -32.42 37.55 -22.14
N THR A 886 -33.65 37.58 -22.66
CA THR A 886 -34.12 36.63 -23.66
C THR A 886 -34.69 37.38 -24.87
N THR A 887 -34.44 36.84 -26.06
CA THR A 887 -34.98 37.35 -27.32
C THR A 887 -35.60 36.20 -28.11
N SER A 888 -36.71 36.44 -28.79
CA SER A 888 -37.32 35.51 -29.73
C SER A 888 -37.79 36.28 -30.95
N TRP A 889 -37.24 35.93 -32.10
CA TRP A 889 -37.59 36.52 -33.38
C TRP A 889 -38.10 35.43 -34.33
N GLN A 890 -39.22 35.69 -34.98
CA GLN A 890 -39.80 34.81 -35.99
C GLN A 890 -40.30 35.63 -37.17
N SER A 891 -39.85 35.26 -38.37
CA SER A 891 -40.18 36.01 -39.59
C SER A 891 -41.67 35.94 -39.98
N GLN A 892 -42.39 34.89 -39.58
CA GLN A 892 -43.83 34.71 -39.77
C GLN A 892 -44.47 34.01 -38.57
N ASP A 893 -45.22 34.76 -37.77
CA ASP A 893 -46.06 34.27 -36.69
C ASP A 893 -47.34 33.56 -37.19
N ARG A 894 -48.24 33.21 -36.28
CA ARG A 894 -49.53 32.55 -36.60
C ARG A 894 -50.43 33.37 -37.53
N ASN A 895 -50.20 34.68 -37.62
CA ASN A 895 -50.93 35.60 -38.50
C ASN A 895 -50.13 35.97 -39.76
N GLY A 896 -48.93 35.39 -39.94
CA GLY A 896 -48.07 35.64 -41.10
C GLY A 896 -47.28 36.95 -41.02
N THR A 897 -47.12 37.52 -39.83
CA THR A 897 -46.41 38.77 -39.56
C THR A 897 -45.06 38.53 -38.88
N ASP A 898 -44.10 39.44 -39.06
CA ASP A 898 -42.82 39.40 -38.36
C ASP A 898 -43.04 39.67 -36.87
N SER A 899 -42.39 38.91 -35.99
CA SER A 899 -42.55 39.02 -34.54
C SER A 899 -41.20 39.01 -33.83
N LEU A 900 -40.96 40.04 -33.02
CA LEU A 900 -39.81 40.12 -32.13
C LEU A 900 -40.28 40.35 -30.69
N GLN A 901 -39.80 39.49 -29.81
CA GLN A 901 -40.03 39.50 -28.38
C GLN A 901 -38.70 39.69 -27.67
N LEU A 902 -38.60 40.70 -26.81
CA LEU A 902 -37.43 40.98 -25.97
C LEU A 902 -37.86 40.98 -24.50
N SER A 903 -37.12 40.30 -23.64
CA SER A 903 -37.35 40.31 -22.20
C SER A 903 -36.06 40.54 -21.44
N LEU A 904 -36.06 41.49 -20.51
CA LEU A 904 -35.01 41.72 -19.53
C LEU A 904 -35.60 41.51 -18.14
N GLY A 905 -34.94 40.72 -17.29
CA GLY A 905 -35.41 40.50 -15.93
C GLY A 905 -34.29 40.24 -14.93
N TYR A 906 -34.62 40.40 -13.67
CA TYR A 906 -33.76 40.13 -12.52
C TYR A 906 -34.49 39.21 -11.55
N TYR A 907 -33.82 38.14 -11.16
CA TYR A 907 -34.21 37.26 -10.06
C TYR A 907 -33.36 37.54 -8.83
N TYR A 908 -34.05 37.73 -7.71
CA TYR A 908 -33.46 37.80 -6.38
C TYR A 908 -33.87 36.57 -5.57
N SER A 909 -32.91 35.77 -5.13
CA SER A 909 -33.11 34.55 -4.32
C SER A 909 -32.67 34.82 -2.87
N PHE A 910 -33.45 34.38 -1.87
CA PHE A 910 -33.15 34.69 -0.46
C PHE A 910 -33.69 33.67 0.55
#